data_AF-A0A1V5GZA3-F1
#
_entry.id   AF-A0A1V5GZA3-F1
#
_cell.length_a   1.000
_cell.length_b   1.000
_cell.length_c   1.000
_cell.angle_alpha   90.00
_cell.angle_beta   90.00
_cell.angle_gamma   90.00
#
_symmetry.space_group_name_H-M   'P 1'
#
loop_
_entity.id
_entity.type
_entity.pdbx_description
1 polymer ?
#
loop_
_entity_poly.entity_id
_entity_poly.type
_entity_poly.pdbx_seq_one_letter_code
_entity_poly.pdbx_strand_id
1 'polypeptide(L)'
;MQCSTAPGDLVPNGKRGGKMNARRFLVSAVVLLASGVAAPLWAANIWNGSAWSESLDPGDDVEIQGDLAWANLGGITSFGGWTHTSGTFTFATNTTLNMGAVTLNGGSWTHQANSTTAAGKVNSINVAAASLNVGSAFSITADAKGYSGLNGPAAGGTNFGASHGGKGGRYNNGFAKDTYGSVTAPADLGSGGDSGNYGGGAISLTTSGLMTVDGVISANGANNTVGDGGAAAGGSISLNAATFAGTTGVISANGGTSTSGYSGGGGGGRIALVTGSASLGSVALRAYGGDGSFNGTPSDARGASAGTIYLKKAGDTYGELLVDNNDEPRTQFISNDNNRLPLTTPILSGAYTFDRITATNAGLPEVAGSASVALAAGGTLTTDANSRLVVGAGTFVPPATFTLANATLSFAGTNTKTWNTDLTVAAGGILTHEPNYDIQINELDLTVNGNVTVDAGGAINVLGKGYEGQAVPKGPAPGGSNWGGGHAGQGGYYNGTGPSVNLYGSILAPVTLGSGGLANVNGGATARGGGAVILTVNGALTNNGTVTANGDVNATIANTSYNGGGGAGGSIFITATALAGSGSMSASGGSPNLNYSGGGGGGRIAIVTGGGGFGSNSFAAAGSAGGQNYSAHGTPGASGTVYLQDAATAEARIGNNGLVSPYVTLLPAATDPGDDLSAVTFMLSDEADVRMTADVLAYALDLDSTSGLNLNGFLLTLYSFTDRDGAPFTAPGVYADNGSGFFDGVAFNGGSIEILLSPVIPEPASLALLAAAGLVALRRRRRA
;
A
#
# COMPACT_ATOMS: atom_id res chain seq x y z
N MET A 1 -5.06 56.88 74.64
CA MET A 1 -5.94 58.04 74.90
C MET A 1 -7.15 57.93 73.99
N GLN A 2 -8.35 57.88 74.60
CA GLN A 2 -9.74 58.10 74.09
C GLN A 2 -10.14 57.56 72.69
N CYS A 3 -10.99 56.54 72.56
CA CYS A 3 -12.46 56.43 72.80
C CYS A 3 -13.31 56.85 71.57
N SER A 4 -14.01 55.90 70.92
CA SER A 4 -15.49 55.83 70.86
C SER A 4 -16.01 54.72 69.92
N THR A 5 -16.90 53.89 70.46
CA THR A 5 -17.93 53.06 69.77
C THR A 5 -19.03 54.00 69.21
N ALA A 6 -19.77 53.75 68.12
CA ALA A 6 -20.82 52.73 67.93
C ALA A 6 -21.48 52.92 66.50
N PRO A 7 -22.44 52.06 66.06
CA PRO A 7 -22.74 51.68 64.66
C PRO A 7 -23.95 52.38 64.01
N GLY A 8 -24.14 52.22 62.70
CA GLY A 8 -25.42 52.54 62.03
C GLY A 8 -25.41 52.51 60.49
N ASP A 9 -26.13 51.52 59.95
CA ASP A 9 -26.98 51.51 58.75
C ASP A 9 -26.46 51.16 57.34
N LEU A 10 -27.22 50.19 56.79
CA LEU A 10 -27.12 49.48 55.53
C LEU A 10 -27.84 50.23 54.39
N VAL A 11 -27.11 50.47 53.28
CA VAL A 11 -27.42 50.11 51.86
C VAL A 11 -28.64 50.81 51.17
N PRO A 12 -28.77 50.91 49.82
CA PRO A 12 -27.84 50.99 48.67
C PRO A 12 -28.12 52.20 47.73
N ASN A 13 -27.16 52.59 46.88
CA ASN A 13 -27.32 52.56 45.41
C ASN A 13 -26.20 53.29 44.69
N GLY A 14 -25.61 52.61 43.70
CA GLY A 14 -24.66 53.21 42.79
C GLY A 14 -24.02 52.18 41.86
N LYS A 15 -24.84 51.41 41.11
CA LYS A 15 -24.36 50.68 39.93
C LYS A 15 -23.80 51.69 38.92
N ARG A 16 -22.49 51.90 38.93
CA ARG A 16 -21.78 52.47 37.78
C ARG A 16 -21.62 51.36 36.76
N GLY A 17 -22.36 51.48 35.65
CA GLY A 17 -22.12 50.73 34.42
C GLY A 17 -20.81 51.21 33.79
N GLY A 18 -19.69 50.69 34.28
CA GLY A 18 -18.44 50.62 33.53
C GLY A 18 -18.29 49.18 33.03
N LYS A 19 -17.74 49.00 31.83
CA LYS A 19 -17.24 47.69 31.39
C LYS A 19 -16.39 47.13 32.53
N MET A 20 -16.81 46.01 33.12
CA MET A 20 -16.01 45.34 34.15
C MET A 20 -14.69 44.96 33.47
N ASN A 21 -13.59 45.59 33.88
CA ASN A 21 -12.27 45.16 33.48
C ASN A 21 -12.10 43.72 33.98
N ALA A 22 -11.65 42.82 33.12
CA ALA A 22 -11.34 41.44 33.51
C ALA A 22 -10.35 41.47 34.70
N ARG A 23 -10.63 40.67 35.73
CA ARG A 23 -9.73 40.56 36.89
C ARG A 23 -8.61 39.59 36.55
N ARG A 24 -7.38 39.87 36.97
CA ARG A 24 -6.21 39.02 36.70
C ARG A 24 -5.79 38.26 37.95
N PHE A 25 -5.72 36.94 37.85
CA PHE A 25 -5.36 36.01 38.91
C PHE A 25 -4.00 35.36 38.62
N LEU A 26 -3.19 35.12 39.67
CA LEU A 26 -1.85 34.55 39.60
C LEU A 26 -1.76 33.21 40.36
N VAL A 27 -1.41 32.12 39.69
CA VAL A 27 -0.98 30.87 40.34
C VAL A 27 0.53 30.95 40.47
N SER A 28 1.08 31.12 41.67
CA SER A 28 2.53 31.06 41.87
C SER A 28 2.91 29.78 42.62
N ALA A 29 4.05 29.19 42.28
CA ALA A 29 4.65 28.14 43.09
C ALA A 29 4.90 28.70 44.50
N VAL A 30 4.12 28.26 45.49
CA VAL A 30 4.36 28.63 46.88
C VAL A 30 5.69 28.00 47.30
N VAL A 31 6.76 28.79 47.25
CA VAL A 31 7.98 28.46 47.97
C VAL A 31 7.64 28.65 49.45
N LEU A 32 7.43 27.55 50.16
CA LEU A 32 7.39 27.55 51.61
C LEU A 32 8.81 27.84 52.12
N LEU A 33 9.25 29.10 52.06
CA LEU A 33 10.43 29.53 52.81
C LEU A 33 10.04 29.57 54.27
N ALA A 34 10.62 28.65 55.03
CA ALA A 34 10.67 28.72 56.48
C ALA A 34 11.40 30.01 56.90
N SER A 35 10.65 31.11 57.05
CA SER A 35 10.87 32.15 58.06
C SER A 35 9.78 33.21 57.89
N GLY A 36 8.92 33.32 58.91
CA GLY A 36 7.77 34.21 58.89
C GLY A 36 8.19 35.68 58.77
N VAL A 37 7.92 36.28 57.62
CA VAL A 37 7.63 37.70 57.49
C VAL A 37 6.61 37.86 56.36
N ALA A 38 5.45 38.43 56.68
CA ALA A 38 4.42 38.80 55.70
C ALA A 38 4.94 39.94 54.82
N ALA A 39 4.92 39.77 53.49
CA ALA A 39 5.13 40.85 52.55
C ALA A 39 3.81 41.64 52.33
N PRO A 40 3.86 42.98 52.13
CA PRO A 40 2.68 43.83 52.11
C PRO A 40 1.91 43.80 50.78
N LEU A 41 0.60 44.06 50.92
CA LEU A 41 -0.46 44.07 49.91
C LEU A 41 -0.27 45.10 48.78
N TRP A 42 -0.06 44.59 47.58
CA TRP A 42 -0.71 45.04 46.34
C TRP A 42 -1.26 43.77 45.68
N ALA A 43 -2.33 43.20 46.26
CA ALA A 43 -2.77 41.84 45.98
C ALA A 43 -3.15 41.64 44.50
N ALA A 44 -2.31 40.92 43.76
CA ALA A 44 -2.79 40.01 42.73
C ALA A 44 -3.42 38.81 43.47
N ASN A 45 -4.55 38.31 42.98
CA ASN A 45 -5.21 37.16 43.60
C ASN A 45 -4.34 35.90 43.40
N ILE A 46 -3.83 35.32 44.50
CA ILE A 46 -2.90 34.19 44.49
C ILE A 46 -3.62 32.87 44.83
N TRP A 47 -3.34 31.80 44.06
CA TRP A 47 -3.71 30.41 44.39
C TRP A 47 -2.82 29.86 45.51
N ASN A 48 -3.40 29.35 46.59
CA ASN A 48 -2.65 28.88 47.77
C ASN A 48 -2.42 27.34 47.82
N GLY A 49 -2.77 26.62 46.76
CA GLY A 49 -2.69 25.16 46.70
C GLY A 49 -4.03 24.43 46.91
N SER A 50 -5.05 25.09 47.47
CA SER A 50 -6.38 24.49 47.68
C SER A 50 -7.56 25.42 47.34
N ALA A 51 -7.36 26.74 47.44
CA ALA A 51 -8.34 27.75 47.07
C ALA A 51 -7.65 29.01 46.55
N TRP A 52 -8.38 29.78 45.75
CA TRP A 52 -7.99 31.13 45.40
C TRP A 52 -8.24 32.06 46.58
N SER A 53 -7.36 33.05 46.76
CA SER A 53 -7.55 34.12 47.76
C SER A 53 -8.79 34.99 47.50
N GLU A 54 -9.34 34.95 46.27
CA GLU A 54 -10.67 35.45 45.90
C GLU A 54 -11.37 34.46 44.97
N SER A 55 -12.71 34.46 44.90
CA SER A 55 -13.44 33.61 43.94
C SER A 55 -13.07 33.97 42.51
N LEU A 56 -12.85 32.95 41.69
CA LEU A 56 -12.59 33.09 40.26
C LEU A 56 -13.94 33.06 39.53
N ASP A 57 -14.15 33.96 38.58
CA ASP A 57 -15.41 34.08 37.84
C ASP A 57 -15.21 33.76 36.34
N PRO A 58 -16.27 33.32 35.63
CA PRO A 58 -16.20 33.14 34.18
C PRO A 58 -15.79 34.44 33.45
N GLY A 59 -14.73 34.34 32.64
CA GLY A 59 -14.19 35.48 31.88
C GLY A 59 -13.04 36.23 32.56
N ASP A 60 -12.60 35.81 33.75
CA ASP A 60 -11.39 36.35 34.38
C ASP A 60 -10.11 35.92 33.65
N ASP A 61 -9.08 36.76 33.75
CA ASP A 61 -7.75 36.49 33.23
C ASP A 61 -6.94 35.65 34.23
N VAL A 62 -6.24 34.63 33.74
CA VAL A 62 -5.44 33.72 34.59
C VAL A 62 -3.99 33.71 34.13
N GLU A 63 -3.07 33.79 35.09
CA GLU A 63 -1.65 33.60 34.89
C GLU A 63 -1.14 32.45 35.76
N ILE A 64 -0.43 31.50 35.14
CA ILE A 64 0.11 30.31 35.79
C ILE A 64 1.63 30.35 35.81
N GLN A 65 2.19 30.28 37.01
CA GLN A 65 3.62 30.20 37.34
C GLN A 65 3.89 29.01 38.28
N GLY A 66 3.15 27.91 38.15
CA GLY A 66 3.25 26.71 38.99
C GLY A 66 2.27 25.62 38.53
N ASP A 67 2.17 24.53 39.30
CA ASP A 67 1.28 23.42 38.95
C ASP A 67 -0.19 23.75 39.27
N LEU A 68 -1.09 23.38 38.35
CA LEU A 68 -2.54 23.55 38.47
C LEU A 68 -3.26 22.29 37.97
N ALA A 69 -4.26 21.81 38.71
CA ALA A 69 -5.10 20.70 38.27
C ALA A 69 -6.49 21.20 37.84
N TRP A 70 -7.16 20.49 36.93
CA TRP A 70 -8.51 20.82 36.48
C TRP A 70 -9.51 21.01 37.64
N ALA A 71 -9.44 20.15 38.66
CA ALA A 71 -10.31 20.22 39.83
C ALA A 71 -10.22 21.57 40.56
N ASN A 72 -9.08 22.26 40.45
CA ASN A 72 -8.83 23.56 41.08
C ASN A 72 -9.58 24.71 40.38
N LEU A 73 -10.11 24.48 39.17
CA LEU A 73 -10.90 25.49 38.44
C LEU A 73 -12.34 25.60 38.96
N GLY A 74 -12.78 24.76 39.89
CA GLY A 74 -14.12 24.86 40.49
C GLY A 74 -15.27 24.70 39.49
N GLY A 75 -15.03 24.05 38.35
CA GLY A 75 -16.01 23.88 37.27
C GLY A 75 -16.08 25.04 36.27
N ILE A 76 -15.25 26.07 36.42
CA ILE A 76 -15.16 27.17 35.45
C ILE A 76 -14.53 26.65 34.15
N THR A 77 -15.19 26.94 33.04
CA THR A 77 -14.81 26.48 31.70
C THR A 77 -14.65 27.64 30.72
N SER A 78 -14.70 28.89 31.20
CA SER A 78 -14.60 30.10 30.40
C SER A 78 -13.71 31.13 31.08
N PHE A 79 -12.69 31.61 30.38
CA PHE A 79 -11.69 32.55 30.87
C PHE A 79 -11.49 33.69 29.87
N GLY A 80 -11.01 34.83 30.36
CA GLY A 80 -10.49 35.91 29.55
C GLY A 80 -9.13 35.52 28.97
N GLY A 81 -8.08 36.30 29.21
CA GLY A 81 -6.71 35.94 28.89
C GLY A 81 -6.18 34.78 29.73
N TRP A 82 -5.29 33.98 29.15
CA TRP A 82 -4.57 32.94 29.88
C TRP A 82 -3.09 32.97 29.55
N THR A 83 -2.27 33.12 30.58
CA THR A 83 -0.81 33.12 30.46
C THR A 83 -0.23 31.96 31.25
N HIS A 84 0.72 31.22 30.69
CA HIS A 84 1.42 30.15 31.40
C HIS A 84 2.93 30.35 31.23
N THR A 85 3.65 30.56 32.32
CA THR A 85 5.10 30.82 32.32
C THR A 85 5.93 29.70 32.94
N SER A 86 5.35 28.88 33.82
CA SER A 86 6.01 27.69 34.39
C SER A 86 5.00 26.74 35.05
N GLY A 87 5.40 25.49 35.25
CA GLY A 87 4.60 24.45 35.90
C GLY A 87 3.76 23.63 34.92
N THR A 88 2.88 22.79 35.45
CA THR A 88 2.03 21.89 34.67
C THR A 88 0.55 22.15 34.93
N PHE A 89 -0.23 22.37 33.88
CA PHE A 89 -1.68 22.31 33.97
C PHE A 89 -2.20 20.93 33.57
N THR A 90 -2.91 20.24 34.47
CA THR A 90 -3.41 18.87 34.25
C THR A 90 -4.92 18.85 34.06
N PHE A 91 -5.37 18.60 32.83
CA PHE A 91 -6.78 18.33 32.49
C PHE A 91 -7.23 16.98 33.08
N ALA A 92 -8.49 16.89 33.53
CA ALA A 92 -9.08 15.67 34.09
C ALA A 92 -10.53 15.45 33.61
N THR A 93 -10.80 15.84 32.37
CA THR A 93 -12.11 15.76 31.72
C THR A 93 -11.95 15.85 30.19
N ASN A 94 -13.05 15.75 29.45
CA ASN A 94 -13.14 16.09 28.03
C ASN A 94 -13.88 17.41 27.77
N THR A 95 -14.24 18.16 28.80
CA THR A 95 -14.89 19.47 28.64
C THR A 95 -13.96 20.46 27.95
N THR A 96 -14.51 21.26 27.04
CA THR A 96 -13.75 22.31 26.35
C THR A 96 -13.55 23.53 27.25
N LEU A 97 -12.31 24.00 27.33
CA LEU A 97 -11.95 25.26 27.96
C LEU A 97 -12.06 26.40 26.94
N ASN A 98 -12.93 27.37 27.19
CA ASN A 98 -13.12 28.55 26.35
C ASN A 98 -12.28 29.70 26.90
N MET A 99 -11.51 30.35 26.02
CA MET A 99 -10.47 31.30 26.44
C MET A 99 -10.42 32.48 25.46
N GLY A 100 -10.04 33.64 25.96
CA GLY A 100 -9.57 34.77 25.16
C GLY A 100 -8.18 34.50 24.57
N ALA A 101 -7.25 35.43 24.78
CA ALA A 101 -5.89 35.28 24.29
C ALA A 101 -5.06 34.34 25.19
N VAL A 102 -4.49 33.28 24.62
CA VAL A 102 -3.65 32.31 25.33
C VAL A 102 -2.18 32.48 24.95
N THR A 103 -1.31 32.67 25.95
CA THR A 103 0.14 32.82 25.79
C THR A 103 0.88 31.82 26.68
N LEU A 104 1.61 30.89 26.07
CA LEU A 104 2.29 29.79 26.75
C LEU A 104 3.81 29.92 26.56
N ASN A 105 4.50 30.48 27.55
CA ASN A 105 5.91 30.87 27.48
C ASN A 105 6.86 29.94 28.26
N GLY A 106 6.33 29.00 29.06
CA GLY A 106 7.11 27.99 29.76
C GLY A 106 6.23 27.06 30.60
N GLY A 107 6.63 25.80 30.76
CA GLY A 107 5.83 24.77 31.43
C GLY A 107 5.13 23.82 30.46
N SER A 108 4.07 23.16 30.92
CA SER A 108 3.33 22.19 30.11
C SER A 108 1.83 22.14 30.38
N TRP A 109 1.07 21.71 29.37
CA TRP A 109 -0.30 21.24 29.51
C TRP A 109 -0.31 19.73 29.29
N THR A 110 -1.00 18.99 30.17
CA THR A 110 -1.20 17.54 30.01
C THR A 110 -2.58 17.13 30.50
N HIS A 111 -2.97 15.88 30.27
CA HIS A 111 -4.19 15.34 30.88
C HIS A 111 -3.90 14.09 31.71
N GLN A 112 -4.76 13.80 32.68
CA GLN A 112 -4.71 12.55 33.42
C GLN A 112 -4.79 11.36 32.46
N ALA A 113 -4.05 10.29 32.73
CA ALA A 113 -4.09 9.09 31.89
C ALA A 113 -5.51 8.52 31.83
N ASN A 114 -5.90 7.96 30.70
CA ASN A 114 -7.14 7.21 30.59
C ASN A 114 -6.96 5.77 31.14
N SER A 115 -8.00 5.20 31.74
CA SER A 115 -7.92 3.93 32.49
C SER A 115 -8.18 2.67 31.64
N THR A 116 -8.26 1.51 32.29
CA THR A 116 -8.23 0.13 31.74
C THR A 116 -9.55 -0.41 31.20
N THR A 117 -10.66 0.31 31.30
CA THR A 117 -11.97 -0.21 30.87
C THR A 117 -12.37 0.31 29.50
N ALA A 118 -13.25 -0.43 28.81
CA ALA A 118 -13.90 -0.01 27.56
C ALA A 118 -14.72 1.30 27.67
N ALA A 119 -14.68 1.99 28.82
CA ALA A 119 -15.36 3.25 29.10
C ALA A 119 -14.68 4.46 28.42
N GLY A 120 -14.47 4.37 27.11
CA GLY A 120 -14.22 5.52 26.24
C GLY A 120 -13.06 6.45 26.64
N LYS A 121 -12.98 7.57 25.94
CA LYS A 121 -12.11 8.68 26.30
C LYS A 121 -12.75 9.44 27.45
N VAL A 122 -12.06 9.62 28.58
CA VAL A 122 -12.53 10.43 29.74
C VAL A 122 -11.70 11.70 29.97
N ASN A 123 -10.44 11.67 29.56
CA ASN A 123 -9.50 12.78 29.68
C ASN A 123 -8.93 13.15 28.30
N SER A 124 -9.00 14.42 27.95
CA SER A 124 -8.36 15.00 26.77
C SER A 124 -8.08 16.50 26.98
N ILE A 125 -7.19 17.06 26.15
CA ILE A 125 -6.96 18.51 26.13
C ILE A 125 -7.88 19.10 25.07
N ASN A 126 -8.96 19.78 25.48
CA ASN A 126 -9.89 20.45 24.57
C ASN A 126 -9.92 21.95 24.88
N VAL A 127 -9.45 22.78 23.94
CA VAL A 127 -9.35 24.24 24.11
C VAL A 127 -9.93 24.96 22.91
N ALA A 128 -10.78 25.96 23.17
CA ALA A 128 -11.23 26.94 22.20
C ALA A 128 -10.75 28.33 22.65
N ALA A 129 -9.92 28.99 21.86
CA ALA A 129 -9.31 30.27 22.22
C ALA A 129 -9.52 31.36 21.15
N ALA A 130 -9.45 32.64 21.54
CA ALA A 130 -9.39 33.73 20.57
C ALA A 130 -8.04 33.72 19.82
N SER A 131 -6.95 33.45 20.52
CA SER A 131 -5.63 33.22 19.94
C SER A 131 -4.82 32.27 20.83
N LEU A 132 -3.87 31.55 20.25
CA LEU A 132 -2.99 30.63 20.98
C LEU A 132 -1.55 30.84 20.53
N ASN A 133 -0.66 31.17 21.47
CA ASN A 133 0.78 31.21 21.24
C ASN A 133 1.47 30.14 22.08
N VAL A 134 1.95 29.07 21.44
CA VAL A 134 2.76 28.02 22.07
C VAL A 134 4.23 28.37 21.84
N GLY A 135 4.85 29.05 22.81
CA GLY A 135 6.25 29.44 22.75
C GLY A 135 7.21 28.24 22.79
N SER A 136 8.44 28.43 22.35
CA SER A 136 9.44 27.37 22.17
C SER A 136 9.81 26.59 23.44
N ALA A 137 9.59 27.17 24.62
CA ALA A 137 9.84 26.53 25.92
C ALA A 137 8.59 25.83 26.51
N PHE A 138 7.48 25.76 25.77
CA PHE A 138 6.22 25.16 26.24
C PHE A 138 5.88 23.85 25.51
N SER A 139 5.27 22.91 26.24
CA SER A 139 4.71 21.68 25.66
C SER A 139 3.22 21.48 25.98
N ILE A 140 2.40 21.27 24.96
CA ILE A 140 1.05 20.70 25.11
C ILE A 140 1.18 19.20 24.82
N THR A 141 1.28 18.38 25.87
CA THR A 141 1.61 16.95 25.74
C THR A 141 0.54 16.04 26.33
N ALA A 142 0.09 15.11 25.51
CA ALA A 142 -0.74 13.97 25.84
C ALA A 142 0.04 12.64 25.66
N ASP A 143 1.38 12.70 25.72
CA ASP A 143 2.25 11.54 25.54
C ASP A 143 1.95 10.48 26.61
N ALA A 144 1.75 9.23 26.20
CA ALA A 144 1.43 8.10 27.08
C ALA A 144 0.21 8.37 28.00
N LYS A 145 -0.81 9.11 27.53
CA LYS A 145 -2.06 9.39 28.28
C LYS A 145 -3.33 8.76 27.69
N GLY A 146 -3.19 7.98 26.62
CA GLY A 146 -4.25 7.22 25.95
C GLY A 146 -4.69 5.98 26.74
N TYR A 147 -5.10 4.93 26.02
CA TYR A 147 -5.47 3.67 26.66
C TYR A 147 -4.26 3.07 27.39
N SER A 148 -4.50 2.49 28.57
CA SER A 148 -3.50 1.75 29.33
C SER A 148 -3.00 0.51 28.59
N GLY A 149 -1.84 -0.02 29.01
CA GLY A 149 -1.26 -1.23 28.43
C GLY A 149 -2.25 -2.39 28.35
N LEU A 150 -2.18 -3.14 27.25
CA LEU A 150 -3.08 -4.24 26.86
C LEU A 150 -4.55 -3.82 26.62
N ASN A 151 -4.86 -2.53 26.61
CA ASN A 151 -6.21 -2.00 26.40
C ASN A 151 -6.29 -1.06 25.18
N GLY A 152 -7.52 -0.83 24.73
CA GLY A 152 -7.85 -0.07 23.53
C GLY A 152 -8.24 -0.96 22.34
N PRO A 153 -8.86 -0.39 21.29
CA PRO A 153 -9.40 -1.15 20.16
C PRO A 153 -8.35 -2.03 19.47
N ALA A 154 -7.10 -1.56 19.41
CA ALA A 154 -6.00 -2.25 18.75
C ALA A 154 -4.76 -2.33 19.67
N ALA A 155 -4.98 -2.75 20.92
CA ALA A 155 -3.93 -2.97 21.90
C ALA A 155 -2.82 -3.91 21.40
N GLY A 156 -1.58 -3.57 21.76
CA GLY A 156 -0.40 -4.40 21.56
C GLY A 156 -0.34 -5.54 22.57
N GLY A 157 0.79 -6.25 22.57
CA GLY A 157 1.03 -7.35 23.50
C GLY A 157 2.47 -7.85 23.40
N THR A 158 2.73 -9.05 23.89
CA THR A 158 4.05 -9.65 23.79
C THR A 158 4.43 -9.86 22.32
N ASN A 159 5.58 -9.32 21.91
CA ASN A 159 6.17 -9.39 20.56
C ASN A 159 5.50 -8.55 19.46
N PHE A 160 4.44 -7.76 19.73
CA PHE A 160 3.80 -6.92 18.72
C PHE A 160 3.29 -5.60 19.31
N GLY A 161 3.50 -4.51 18.57
CA GLY A 161 3.10 -3.18 18.99
C GLY A 161 1.60 -2.93 18.81
N ALA A 162 1.10 -1.91 19.51
CA ALA A 162 -0.26 -1.44 19.37
C ALA A 162 -0.47 -0.63 18.07
N SER A 163 -1.71 -0.49 17.63
CA SER A 163 -2.07 0.29 16.44
C SER A 163 -3.01 1.46 16.76
N HIS A 164 -2.90 2.56 16.04
CA HIS A 164 -3.87 3.66 15.97
C HIS A 164 -3.38 4.59 14.85
N GLY A 165 -4.18 4.87 13.81
CA GLY A 165 -3.70 5.56 12.60
C GLY A 165 -2.81 4.66 11.73
N GLY A 166 -1.67 4.24 12.26
CA GLY A 166 -0.72 3.29 11.71
C GLY A 166 -0.78 1.93 12.40
N LYS A 167 -0.33 0.88 11.70
CA LYS A 167 -0.34 -0.50 12.16
C LYS A 167 0.90 -0.81 12.98
N GLY A 168 0.72 -1.43 14.14
CA GLY A 168 1.77 -1.90 15.02
C GLY A 168 2.74 -2.86 14.32
N GLY A 169 4.03 -2.72 14.66
CA GLY A 169 5.09 -3.61 14.23
C GLY A 169 4.97 -5.00 14.86
N ARG A 170 5.57 -6.00 14.23
CA ARG A 170 5.46 -7.42 14.65
C ARG A 170 6.82 -8.09 14.64
N TYR A 171 7.12 -8.86 15.70
CA TYR A 171 8.29 -9.74 15.74
C TYR A 171 7.99 -11.17 15.25
N ASN A 172 6.93 -11.81 15.74
CA ASN A 172 6.55 -13.19 15.40
C ASN A 172 5.06 -13.29 15.02
N ASN A 173 4.50 -14.51 14.94
CA ASN A 173 3.13 -14.83 14.50
C ASN A 173 1.98 -14.18 15.31
N GLY A 174 2.26 -13.22 16.20
CA GLY A 174 1.25 -12.39 16.86
C GLY A 174 0.60 -11.39 15.90
N PHE A 175 -0.72 -11.21 16.03
CA PHE A 175 -1.47 -10.32 15.15
C PHE A 175 -1.52 -8.89 15.72
N ALA A 176 -0.69 -7.97 15.21
CA ALA A 176 -0.96 -6.53 15.40
C ALA A 176 -2.34 -6.21 14.81
N LYS A 177 -3.24 -5.69 15.63
CA LYS A 177 -4.63 -5.42 15.26
C LYS A 177 -4.71 -4.25 14.27
N ASP A 178 -5.82 -4.16 13.55
CA ASP A 178 -6.01 -3.11 12.54
C ASP A 178 -6.16 -1.71 13.16
N THR A 179 -6.03 -0.67 12.34
CA THR A 179 -6.08 0.73 12.75
C THR A 179 -7.53 1.21 13.00
N TYR A 180 -7.71 2.36 13.63
CA TYR A 180 -9.03 2.95 13.84
C TYR A 180 -8.94 4.47 13.93
N GLY A 181 -10.09 5.13 13.94
CA GLY A 181 -10.26 6.58 14.04
C GLY A 181 -10.47 7.30 12.71
N SER A 182 -10.88 8.57 12.78
CA SER A 182 -11.09 9.42 11.60
C SER A 182 -9.80 10.07 11.13
N VAL A 183 -9.57 10.11 9.80
CA VAL A 183 -8.41 10.81 9.20
C VAL A 183 -8.57 12.33 9.33
N THR A 184 -9.77 12.86 9.07
CA THR A 184 -10.02 14.31 8.97
C THR A 184 -10.53 14.95 10.26
N ALA A 185 -10.98 14.13 11.22
CA ALA A 185 -11.45 14.56 12.53
C ALA A 185 -10.96 13.59 13.63
N PRO A 186 -9.64 13.42 13.81
CA PRO A 186 -9.09 12.51 14.79
C PRO A 186 -9.43 12.97 16.20
N ALA A 187 -10.05 12.07 16.98
CA ALA A 187 -10.45 12.35 18.35
C ALA A 187 -10.19 11.17 19.30
N ASP A 188 -9.80 10.01 18.76
CA ASP A 188 -9.64 8.78 19.51
C ASP A 188 -8.30 8.72 20.22
N LEU A 189 -8.26 7.97 21.32
CA LEU A 189 -7.02 7.72 22.04
C LEU A 189 -6.21 6.63 21.32
N GLY A 190 -4.89 6.71 21.41
CA GLY A 190 -3.99 5.65 21.00
C GLY A 190 -4.13 4.42 21.90
N SER A 191 -4.01 3.23 21.31
CA SER A 191 -4.06 1.96 22.03
C SER A 191 -2.77 1.70 22.83
N GLY A 192 -2.90 1.06 23.99
CA GLY A 192 -1.78 0.69 24.85
C GLY A 192 -0.98 -0.48 24.27
N GLY A 193 0.33 -0.48 24.54
CA GLY A 193 1.26 -1.56 24.20
C GLY A 193 1.14 -2.73 25.19
N ASP A 194 2.24 -3.35 25.58
CA ASP A 194 2.26 -4.29 26.70
C ASP A 194 2.10 -3.57 28.06
N SER A 195 1.97 -4.36 29.13
CA SER A 195 1.90 -4.00 30.54
C SER A 195 2.69 -2.72 30.89
N GLY A 196 1.97 -1.63 31.20
CA GLY A 196 2.56 -0.35 31.60
C GLY A 196 2.79 0.67 30.47
N ASN A 197 2.66 0.27 29.20
CA ASN A 197 2.86 1.16 28.05
C ASN A 197 1.52 1.76 27.58
N TYR A 198 1.26 3.02 27.96
CA TYR A 198 0.04 3.74 27.57
C TYR A 198 0.16 4.28 26.15
N GLY A 199 -0.95 4.24 25.39
CA GLY A 199 -1.03 4.89 24.09
C GLY A 199 -0.98 6.42 24.20
N GLY A 200 -0.87 7.11 23.08
CA GLY A 200 -0.98 8.57 23.03
C GLY A 200 -2.39 9.05 23.35
N GLY A 201 -2.51 10.20 24.01
CA GLY A 201 -3.80 10.80 24.36
C GLY A 201 -4.45 11.57 23.20
N ALA A 202 -5.38 12.46 23.52
CA ALA A 202 -6.09 13.25 22.52
C ALA A 202 -6.03 14.75 22.83
N ILE A 203 -5.72 15.53 21.80
CA ILE A 203 -5.61 17.00 21.84
C ILE A 203 -6.51 17.59 20.76
N SER A 204 -7.37 18.54 21.14
CA SER A 204 -8.21 19.33 20.24
C SER A 204 -8.07 20.81 20.55
N LEU A 205 -7.49 21.59 19.64
CA LEU A 205 -7.28 23.03 19.82
C LEU A 205 -7.97 23.79 18.68
N THR A 206 -8.88 24.70 19.03
CA THR A 206 -9.57 25.57 18.08
C THR A 206 -9.25 27.02 18.38
N THR A 207 -8.90 27.80 17.37
CA THR A 207 -8.70 29.24 17.50
C THR A 207 -9.49 30.02 16.46
N SER A 208 -10.17 31.08 16.90
CA SER A 208 -10.86 32.00 15.99
C SER A 208 -9.92 33.04 15.36
N GLY A 209 -8.70 33.19 15.89
CA GLY A 209 -7.64 34.07 15.41
C GLY A 209 -6.34 33.34 15.08
N LEU A 210 -5.22 33.84 15.58
CA LEU A 210 -3.87 33.30 15.32
C LEU A 210 -3.53 32.15 16.27
N MET A 211 -3.10 31.03 15.70
CA MET A 211 -2.39 29.95 16.37
C MET A 211 -0.91 29.98 15.96
N THR A 212 -0.02 30.32 16.89
CA THR A 212 1.44 30.22 16.71
C THR A 212 1.97 29.00 17.45
N VAL A 213 2.74 28.15 16.77
CA VAL A 213 3.37 26.97 17.36
C VAL A 213 4.87 27.01 17.13
N ASP A 214 5.61 27.45 18.14
CA ASP A 214 7.09 27.39 18.19
C ASP A 214 7.59 26.33 19.17
N GLY A 215 6.74 25.92 20.11
CA GLY A 215 6.96 24.81 21.05
C GLY A 215 6.48 23.45 20.54
N VAL A 216 6.15 22.56 21.47
CA VAL A 216 5.76 21.17 21.17
C VAL A 216 4.27 20.95 21.41
N ILE A 217 3.60 20.29 20.48
CA ILE A 217 2.28 19.67 20.67
C ILE A 217 2.42 18.18 20.40
N SER A 218 2.25 17.32 21.40
CA SER A 218 2.53 15.88 21.27
C SER A 218 1.47 14.96 21.86
N ALA A 219 1.22 13.84 21.19
CA ALA A 219 0.35 12.76 21.64
C ALA A 219 1.00 11.42 21.28
N ASN A 220 2.28 11.25 21.58
CA ASN A 220 3.06 10.07 21.26
C ASN A 220 2.70 8.87 22.16
N GLY A 221 2.85 7.65 21.63
CA GLY A 221 2.73 6.42 22.40
C GLY A 221 3.94 6.16 23.31
N ALA A 222 3.74 5.44 24.41
CA ALA A 222 4.82 5.00 25.27
C ALA A 222 5.77 4.00 24.56
N ASN A 223 7.07 4.22 24.75
CA ASN A 223 8.12 3.27 24.36
C ASN A 223 8.07 2.00 25.22
N ASN A 224 8.52 0.87 24.66
CA ASN A 224 8.80 -0.31 25.46
C ASN A 224 10.31 -0.42 25.75
N THR A 225 10.68 -0.41 27.02
CA THR A 225 12.08 -0.47 27.48
C THR A 225 12.40 -1.72 28.29
N VAL A 226 11.42 -2.59 28.55
CA VAL A 226 11.59 -3.82 29.35
C VAL A 226 10.95 -5.01 28.65
N GLY A 227 11.66 -6.14 28.65
CA GLY A 227 11.15 -7.44 28.16
C GLY A 227 10.75 -7.43 26.67
N ASP A 228 9.87 -8.35 26.32
CA ASP A 228 9.38 -8.58 24.95
C ASP A 228 8.06 -7.85 24.65
N GLY A 229 7.69 -6.86 25.47
CA GLY A 229 6.44 -6.13 25.33
C GLY A 229 6.39 -5.20 24.12
N GLY A 230 5.27 -5.16 23.41
CA GLY A 230 5.06 -4.20 22.33
C GLY A 230 4.97 -2.76 22.82
N ALA A 231 5.47 -1.83 22.02
CA ALA A 231 5.31 -0.41 22.29
C ALA A 231 3.88 0.07 21.96
N ALA A 232 3.47 1.19 22.55
CA ALA A 232 2.12 1.72 22.44
C ALA A 232 1.93 2.63 21.22
N ALA A 233 0.70 2.80 20.75
CA ALA A 233 0.40 3.57 19.55
C ALA A 233 0.32 5.08 19.84
N GLY A 234 0.59 5.91 18.82
CA GLY A 234 0.35 7.35 18.88
C GLY A 234 -1.14 7.68 19.03
N GLY A 235 -1.44 8.90 19.48
CA GLY A 235 -2.77 9.41 19.78
C GLY A 235 -3.39 10.23 18.65
N SER A 236 -4.29 11.15 19.02
CA SER A 236 -4.98 12.06 18.09
C SER A 236 -4.65 13.52 18.39
N ILE A 237 -4.33 14.30 17.36
CA ILE A 237 -4.18 15.75 17.44
C ILE A 237 -5.08 16.39 16.39
N SER A 238 -6.00 17.26 16.80
CA SER A 238 -6.89 18.02 15.93
C SER A 238 -6.71 19.51 16.17
N LEU A 239 -6.32 20.26 15.15
CA LEU A 239 -6.02 21.68 15.20
C LEU A 239 -6.88 22.43 14.17
N ASN A 240 -7.61 23.44 14.62
CA ASN A 240 -8.41 24.31 13.75
C ASN A 240 -8.06 25.76 14.06
N ALA A 241 -7.47 26.47 13.08
CA ALA A 241 -6.99 27.82 13.29
C ALA A 241 -7.36 28.76 12.14
N ALA A 242 -8.00 29.89 12.44
CA ALA A 242 -8.29 30.89 11.40
C ALA A 242 -7.00 31.34 10.69
N THR A 243 -5.93 31.58 11.47
CA THR A 243 -4.57 31.80 10.95
C THR A 243 -3.56 30.96 11.71
N PHE A 244 -2.53 30.46 11.02
CA PHE A 244 -1.52 29.59 11.60
C PHE A 244 -0.10 30.11 11.27
N ALA A 245 0.78 30.06 12.26
CA ALA A 245 2.19 30.43 12.12
C ALA A 245 3.08 29.55 13.01
N GLY A 246 4.37 29.53 12.70
CA GLY A 246 5.38 28.87 13.53
C GLY A 246 6.71 28.73 12.79
N THR A 247 7.79 28.74 13.55
CA THR A 247 9.16 28.77 13.02
C THR A 247 9.99 27.58 13.47
N THR A 248 9.74 27.05 14.68
CA THR A 248 10.51 25.94 15.25
C THR A 248 9.63 24.81 15.78
N GLY A 249 8.31 24.96 15.74
CA GLY A 249 7.38 24.06 16.42
C GLY A 249 7.37 22.63 15.87
N VAL A 250 6.98 21.71 16.73
CA VAL A 250 6.79 20.29 16.38
C VAL A 250 5.42 19.84 16.84
N ILE A 251 4.66 19.23 15.93
CA ILE A 251 3.39 18.56 16.21
C ILE A 251 3.58 17.06 15.92
N SER A 252 3.43 16.22 16.94
CA SER A 252 3.83 14.81 16.88
C SER A 252 2.80 13.87 17.48
N ALA A 253 2.38 12.86 16.73
CA ALA A 253 1.55 11.75 17.20
C ALA A 253 2.25 10.42 16.90
N ASN A 254 3.55 10.30 17.16
CA ASN A 254 4.34 9.12 16.83
C ASN A 254 3.96 7.92 17.69
N GLY A 255 4.15 6.72 17.14
CA GLY A 255 4.10 5.50 17.92
C GLY A 255 5.35 5.32 18.78
N GLY A 256 5.22 4.53 19.84
CA GLY A 256 6.31 4.22 20.75
C GLY A 256 7.35 3.30 20.10
N THR A 257 8.61 3.49 20.46
CA THR A 257 9.73 2.65 20.04
C THR A 257 10.01 1.56 21.06
N SER A 258 10.36 0.38 20.57
CA SER A 258 10.84 -0.74 21.37
C SER A 258 12.36 -0.77 21.40
N THR A 259 12.96 -0.80 22.59
CA THR A 259 14.42 -0.87 22.77
C THR A 259 14.88 -2.11 23.54
N SER A 260 13.97 -3.05 23.83
CA SER A 260 14.27 -4.26 24.62
C SER A 260 13.70 -5.52 23.98
N GLY A 261 14.40 -6.63 24.22
CA GLY A 261 13.93 -7.97 23.88
C GLY A 261 13.59 -8.12 22.41
N TYR A 262 12.48 -8.81 22.16
CA TYR A 262 11.97 -9.11 20.83
C TYR A 262 10.56 -8.52 20.60
N SER A 263 10.49 -7.20 20.47
CA SER A 263 9.21 -6.49 20.47
C SER A 263 8.93 -5.73 19.17
N GLY A 264 7.67 -5.44 18.91
CA GLY A 264 7.23 -4.61 17.79
C GLY A 264 6.98 -3.16 18.21
N GLY A 265 7.33 -2.21 17.33
CA GLY A 265 7.06 -0.79 17.56
C GLY A 265 5.57 -0.45 17.47
N GLY A 266 5.15 0.64 18.11
CA GLY A 266 3.77 1.11 18.08
C GLY A 266 3.44 1.89 16.81
N GLY A 267 2.22 1.75 16.31
CA GLY A 267 1.72 2.48 15.14
C GLY A 267 1.68 3.99 15.36
N GLY A 268 2.02 4.77 14.33
CA GLY A 268 1.91 6.23 14.37
C GLY A 268 0.46 6.69 14.36
N GLY A 269 0.10 7.69 15.15
CA GLY A 269 -1.25 8.22 15.37
C GLY A 269 -1.82 9.09 14.25
N ARG A 270 -2.76 9.97 14.59
CA ARG A 270 -3.46 10.81 13.61
C ARG A 270 -3.33 12.28 13.94
N ILE A 271 -2.99 13.09 12.94
CA ILE A 271 -2.95 14.55 13.03
C ILE A 271 -3.91 15.12 12.00
N ALA A 272 -4.75 16.07 12.39
CA ALA A 272 -5.52 16.91 11.48
C ALA A 272 -5.23 18.38 11.79
N LEU A 273 -4.90 19.14 10.75
CA LEU A 273 -4.70 20.58 10.85
C LEU A 273 -5.48 21.29 9.75
N VAL A 274 -6.44 22.10 10.16
CA VAL A 274 -7.27 22.94 9.29
C VAL A 274 -6.93 24.40 9.57
N THR A 275 -6.55 25.14 8.53
CA THR A 275 -6.27 26.56 8.67
C THR A 275 -6.68 27.41 7.48
N GLY A 276 -7.05 28.67 7.75
CA GLY A 276 -7.21 29.72 6.74
C GLY A 276 -5.90 30.33 6.24
N SER A 277 -4.73 29.76 6.61
CA SER A 277 -3.41 30.17 6.12
C SER A 277 -2.94 29.31 4.95
N ALA A 278 -2.17 29.90 4.03
CA ALA A 278 -1.61 29.20 2.86
C ALA A 278 -0.32 28.41 3.19
N SER A 279 0.33 28.72 4.32
CA SER A 279 1.55 28.07 4.80
C SER A 279 1.45 27.82 6.30
N LEU A 280 2.17 26.80 6.77
CA LEU A 280 2.33 26.48 8.19
C LEU A 280 3.61 27.08 8.79
N GLY A 281 4.37 27.83 8.00
CA GLY A 281 5.74 28.18 8.34
C GLY A 281 6.64 26.94 8.31
N SER A 282 7.51 26.78 9.31
CA SER A 282 8.49 25.69 9.40
C SER A 282 8.12 24.64 10.46
N VAL A 283 6.84 24.59 10.86
CA VAL A 283 6.36 23.62 11.86
C VAL A 283 6.44 22.21 11.29
N ALA A 284 7.09 21.29 12.02
CA ALA A 284 7.20 19.90 11.63
C ALA A 284 5.96 19.10 12.09
N LEU A 285 5.36 18.33 11.18
CA LEU A 285 4.27 17.39 11.47
C LEU A 285 4.81 15.97 11.41
N ARG A 286 4.58 15.16 12.45
CA ARG A 286 5.12 13.79 12.55
C ARG A 286 4.07 12.82 13.05
N ALA A 287 3.79 11.79 12.27
CA ALA A 287 2.91 10.69 12.68
C ALA A 287 3.60 9.34 12.42
N TYR A 288 4.90 9.26 12.74
CA TYR A 288 5.73 8.11 12.43
C TYR A 288 5.37 6.89 13.27
N GLY A 289 5.52 5.70 12.70
CA GLY A 289 5.51 4.48 13.49
C GLY A 289 6.83 4.31 14.25
N GLY A 290 6.78 3.69 15.42
CA GLY A 290 7.99 3.43 16.20
C GLY A 290 8.76 2.21 15.73
N ASP A 291 10.05 2.14 16.08
CA ASP A 291 10.89 0.97 15.74
C ASP A 291 10.55 -0.23 16.63
N GLY A 292 10.70 -1.43 16.08
CA GLY A 292 10.70 -2.66 16.88
C GLY A 292 12.09 -2.95 17.45
N SER A 293 12.24 -4.01 18.23
CA SER A 293 13.53 -4.45 18.78
C SER A 293 13.87 -5.88 18.37
N PHE A 294 15.15 -6.13 18.08
CA PHE A 294 15.76 -7.45 18.05
C PHE A 294 16.90 -7.53 19.04
N ASN A 295 16.80 -8.44 20.02
CA ASN A 295 17.83 -8.66 21.04
C ASN A 295 18.27 -7.37 21.77
N GLY A 296 17.32 -6.47 22.03
CA GLY A 296 17.59 -5.18 22.68
C GLY A 296 18.19 -4.09 21.78
N THR A 297 18.21 -4.28 20.46
CA THR A 297 18.59 -3.23 19.49
C THR A 297 17.37 -2.80 18.68
N PRO A 298 17.10 -1.48 18.53
CA PRO A 298 16.07 -1.00 17.61
C PRO A 298 16.29 -1.53 16.20
N SER A 299 15.19 -1.91 15.53
CA SER A 299 15.17 -2.49 14.20
C SER A 299 13.94 -2.03 13.41
N ASP A 300 14.22 -1.57 12.20
CA ASP A 300 13.27 -1.14 11.19
C ASP A 300 12.37 -2.28 10.69
N ALA A 301 12.95 -3.48 10.56
CA ALA A 301 12.31 -4.72 10.13
C ALA A 301 11.13 -5.17 11.00
N ARG A 302 10.91 -4.53 12.15
CA ARG A 302 9.86 -4.82 13.13
C ARG A 302 9.14 -3.55 13.57
N GLY A 303 9.44 -2.45 12.90
CA GLY A 303 8.79 -1.19 13.17
C GLY A 303 7.37 -1.16 12.67
N ALA A 304 6.63 -0.20 13.19
CA ALA A 304 5.24 0.05 12.85
C ALA A 304 5.13 1.00 11.66
N SER A 305 4.00 0.97 10.95
CA SER A 305 3.75 2.00 9.94
C SER A 305 3.50 3.36 10.59
N ALA A 306 3.80 4.41 9.83
CA ALA A 306 3.25 5.72 10.06
C ALA A 306 1.72 5.70 10.12
N GLY A 307 1.16 6.71 10.78
CA GLY A 307 -0.24 7.06 10.72
C GLY A 307 -0.50 8.12 9.66
N THR A 308 -1.51 8.96 9.92
CA THR A 308 -2.05 9.88 8.91
C THR A 308 -1.96 11.32 9.36
N ILE A 309 -1.57 12.20 8.45
CA ILE A 309 -1.65 13.65 8.60
C ILE A 309 -2.68 14.17 7.59
N TYR A 310 -3.73 14.81 8.08
CA TYR A 310 -4.68 15.56 7.26
C TYR A 310 -4.36 17.04 7.34
N LEU A 311 -4.13 17.69 6.21
CA LEU A 311 -3.81 19.11 6.14
C LEU A 311 -4.77 19.83 5.19
N LYS A 312 -5.53 20.80 5.71
CA LYS A 312 -6.36 21.67 4.89
C LYS A 312 -5.95 23.13 5.08
N LYS A 313 -5.38 23.72 4.03
CA LYS A 313 -4.90 25.12 4.01
C LYS A 313 -5.88 26.04 3.29
N ALA A 314 -5.57 27.34 3.28
CA ALA A 314 -6.29 28.32 2.47
C ALA A 314 -6.30 27.89 0.99
N GLY A 315 -7.49 27.89 0.37
CA GLY A 315 -7.67 27.53 -1.03
C GLY A 315 -7.90 26.03 -1.28
N ASP A 316 -7.64 25.16 -0.31
CA ASP A 316 -8.01 23.75 -0.40
C ASP A 316 -9.53 23.58 -0.22
N THR A 317 -10.15 22.78 -1.08
CA THR A 317 -11.57 22.42 -0.96
C THR A 317 -11.71 21.28 0.04
N TYR A 318 -10.92 20.23 -0.16
CA TYR A 318 -10.94 18.99 0.58
C TYR A 318 -9.63 18.65 1.29
N GLY A 319 -8.55 19.41 1.05
CA GLY A 319 -7.28 19.25 1.75
C GLY A 319 -6.44 18.07 1.25
N GLU A 320 -5.44 17.70 2.03
CA GLU A 320 -4.42 16.72 1.69
C GLU A 320 -4.35 15.62 2.74
N LEU A 321 -4.31 14.37 2.28
CA LEU A 321 -3.83 13.25 3.08
C LEU A 321 -2.32 13.09 2.84
N LEU A 322 -1.53 13.22 3.89
CA LEU A 322 -0.10 12.97 3.90
C LEU A 322 0.22 11.75 4.78
N VAL A 323 0.98 10.81 4.23
CA VAL A 323 1.62 9.72 4.96
C VAL A 323 3.13 9.79 4.71
N ASP A 324 3.85 10.17 5.75
CA ASP A 324 5.32 10.24 5.79
C ASP A 324 5.79 9.18 6.79
N ASN A 325 6.66 8.27 6.34
CA ASN A 325 7.17 7.17 7.15
C ASN A 325 8.67 7.29 7.46
N ASN A 326 9.23 8.50 7.37
CA ASN A 326 10.58 8.86 7.83
C ASN A 326 11.72 8.02 7.23
N ASP A 327 11.59 7.62 5.97
CA ASP A 327 12.59 6.85 5.20
C ASP A 327 12.88 5.47 5.81
N GLU A 328 11.90 4.92 6.52
CA GLU A 328 11.97 3.61 7.16
C GLU A 328 11.03 2.63 6.42
N PRO A 329 11.48 1.89 5.39
CA PRO A 329 10.67 0.86 4.75
C PRO A 329 10.31 -0.24 5.76
N ARG A 330 9.10 -0.16 6.32
CA ARG A 330 8.63 -1.12 7.31
C ARG A 330 8.12 -2.37 6.61
N THR A 331 8.54 -3.52 7.10
CA THR A 331 8.06 -4.81 6.62
C THR A 331 7.58 -5.69 7.76
N GLN A 332 6.55 -6.50 7.53
CA GLN A 332 6.11 -7.53 8.45
C GLN A 332 6.49 -8.91 7.96
N PHE A 333 6.94 -9.77 8.87
CA PHE A 333 7.13 -11.19 8.58
C PHE A 333 5.79 -11.89 8.37
N ILE A 334 5.63 -12.61 7.26
CA ILE A 334 4.41 -13.39 6.93
C ILE A 334 4.52 -14.83 7.45
N SER A 335 5.74 -15.36 7.53
CA SER A 335 6.06 -16.71 7.98
C SER A 335 7.46 -16.77 8.58
N ASN A 336 7.81 -17.94 9.12
CA ASN A 336 9.16 -18.31 9.58
C ASN A 336 10.22 -18.30 8.45
N ASP A 337 9.85 -18.05 7.20
CA ASP A 337 10.73 -18.14 6.02
C ASP A 337 11.35 -16.78 5.64
N ASN A 338 11.49 -15.85 6.60
CA ASN A 338 12.03 -14.48 6.40
C ASN A 338 11.27 -13.61 5.40
N ASN A 339 10.05 -14.02 5.02
CA ASN A 339 9.28 -13.32 4.02
C ASN A 339 8.66 -12.02 4.57
N ARG A 340 8.93 -10.90 3.92
CA ARG A 340 8.62 -9.54 4.37
C ARG A 340 7.58 -8.89 3.45
N LEU A 341 6.37 -8.66 3.97
CA LEU A 341 5.35 -7.82 3.33
C LEU A 341 5.54 -6.36 3.73
N PRO A 342 5.42 -5.39 2.81
CA PRO A 342 5.35 -3.98 3.15
C PRO A 342 4.22 -3.72 4.16
N LEU A 343 4.52 -2.95 5.21
CA LEU A 343 3.53 -2.62 6.23
C LEU A 343 2.79 -1.32 5.84
N THR A 344 1.52 -1.46 5.49
CA THR A 344 0.66 -0.33 5.08
C THR A 344 0.13 0.48 6.25
N THR A 345 -0.38 1.69 5.96
CA THR A 345 -1.17 2.56 6.83
C THR A 345 -2.65 2.47 6.43
N PRO A 346 -3.45 1.55 7.01
CA PRO A 346 -4.80 1.28 6.54
C PRO A 346 -5.79 2.38 6.94
N ILE A 347 -6.63 2.79 6.00
CA ILE A 347 -7.84 3.55 6.22
C ILE A 347 -9.00 2.57 6.10
N LEU A 348 -9.61 2.18 7.23
CA LEU A 348 -10.59 1.07 7.26
C LEU A 348 -12.04 1.49 7.09
N SER A 349 -12.38 2.74 7.42
CA SER A 349 -13.76 3.22 7.40
C SER A 349 -13.83 4.74 7.19
N GLY A 350 -15.01 5.18 6.76
CA GLY A 350 -15.29 6.58 6.43
C GLY A 350 -15.28 6.84 4.93
N ALA A 351 -15.89 7.96 4.56
CA ALA A 351 -15.86 8.48 3.20
C ALA A 351 -15.03 9.77 3.22
N TYR A 352 -13.95 9.79 2.46
CA TYR A 352 -13.04 10.91 2.37
C TYR A 352 -12.91 11.36 0.93
N THR A 353 -12.84 12.67 0.75
CA THR A 353 -12.41 13.29 -0.50
C THR A 353 -11.20 14.13 -0.16
N PHE A 354 -10.19 14.13 -1.03
CA PHE A 354 -8.99 14.95 -0.89
C PHE A 354 -8.70 15.67 -2.20
N ASP A 355 -8.15 16.87 -2.11
CA ASP A 355 -7.53 17.55 -3.25
C ASP A 355 -6.20 16.86 -3.60
N ARG A 356 -5.49 16.35 -2.59
CA ARG A 356 -4.19 15.71 -2.75
C ARG A 356 -4.05 14.48 -1.85
N ILE A 357 -3.41 13.44 -2.37
CA ILE A 357 -2.89 12.33 -1.57
C ILE A 357 -1.38 12.29 -1.80
N THR A 358 -0.62 12.35 -0.72
CA THR A 358 0.84 12.37 -0.75
C THR A 358 1.38 11.25 0.13
N ALA A 359 2.21 10.40 -0.45
CA ALA A 359 2.93 9.36 0.27
C ALA A 359 4.44 9.57 0.07
N THR A 360 5.20 9.70 1.15
CA THR A 360 6.64 10.01 1.07
C THR A 360 7.42 9.23 2.12
N ASN A 361 8.72 9.12 1.89
CA ASN A 361 9.72 8.54 2.76
C ASN A 361 9.28 7.13 3.21
N ALA A 362 8.96 6.28 2.24
CA ALA A 362 8.38 4.93 2.41
C ALA A 362 6.95 4.89 2.98
N GLY A 363 6.16 5.94 2.73
CA GLY A 363 4.74 6.00 3.11
C GLY A 363 3.87 5.07 2.24
N LEU A 364 2.99 4.29 2.88
CA LEU A 364 2.13 3.30 2.22
C LEU A 364 0.66 3.42 2.67
N PRO A 365 -0.04 4.53 2.39
CA PRO A 365 -1.47 4.63 2.67
C PRO A 365 -2.22 3.52 1.94
N GLU A 366 -3.13 2.83 2.64
CA GLU A 366 -3.98 1.79 2.05
C GLU A 366 -5.45 2.12 2.21
N VAL A 367 -6.19 2.12 1.10
CA VAL A 367 -7.66 2.19 1.11
C VAL A 367 -8.19 0.78 1.38
N ALA A 368 -8.54 0.51 2.63
CA ALA A 368 -8.86 -0.81 3.15
C ALA A 368 -10.27 -0.87 3.76
N GLY A 369 -10.65 -2.05 4.26
CA GLY A 369 -11.94 -2.26 4.92
C GLY A 369 -13.13 -1.78 4.07
N SER A 370 -13.98 -0.95 4.67
CA SER A 370 -15.15 -0.32 4.02
C SER A 370 -14.92 1.15 3.67
N ALA A 371 -13.68 1.64 3.74
CA ALA A 371 -13.39 3.03 3.42
C ALA A 371 -13.66 3.35 1.94
N SER A 372 -14.14 4.56 1.70
CA SER A 372 -14.18 5.18 0.38
C SER A 372 -13.28 6.40 0.38
N VAL A 373 -12.27 6.42 -0.49
CA VAL A 373 -11.32 7.52 -0.62
C VAL A 373 -11.36 8.03 -2.05
N ALA A 374 -11.73 9.29 -2.22
CA ALA A 374 -11.85 9.95 -3.51
C ALA A 374 -10.77 11.03 -3.68
N LEU A 375 -10.26 11.18 -4.91
CA LEU A 375 -9.58 12.39 -5.34
C LEU A 375 -10.60 13.34 -5.97
N ALA A 376 -10.56 14.61 -5.58
CA ALA A 376 -11.40 15.66 -6.15
C ALA A 376 -11.09 15.90 -7.63
N ALA A 377 -11.96 16.61 -8.34
CA ALA A 377 -11.69 17.03 -9.71
C ALA A 377 -10.40 17.88 -9.76
N GLY A 378 -9.45 17.49 -10.60
CA GLY A 378 -8.11 18.11 -10.66
C GLY A 378 -7.18 17.75 -9.50
N GLY A 379 -7.59 16.82 -8.63
CA GLY A 379 -6.77 16.35 -7.52
C GLY A 379 -5.62 15.46 -7.97
N THR A 380 -4.57 15.38 -7.14
CA THR A 380 -3.30 14.74 -7.51
C THR A 380 -2.88 13.67 -6.51
N LEU A 381 -2.28 12.58 -7.01
CA LEU A 381 -1.52 11.61 -6.23
C LEU A 381 -0.03 11.89 -6.42
N THR A 382 0.73 12.00 -5.32
CA THR A 382 2.18 12.17 -5.34
C THR A 382 2.85 11.09 -4.51
N THR A 383 3.86 10.42 -5.06
CA THR A 383 4.66 9.44 -4.33
C THR A 383 6.13 9.57 -4.69
N ASP A 384 7.03 9.22 -3.77
CA ASP A 384 8.44 9.00 -4.10
C ASP A 384 8.71 7.56 -4.56
N ALA A 385 9.99 7.20 -4.73
CA ALA A 385 10.41 5.90 -5.21
C ALA A 385 10.10 4.73 -4.27
N ASN A 386 9.94 4.98 -2.97
CA ASN A 386 9.68 3.96 -1.95
C ASN A 386 8.22 3.96 -1.46
N SER A 387 7.43 4.93 -1.91
CA SER A 387 6.07 5.17 -1.48
C SER A 387 5.07 4.83 -2.58
N ARG A 388 3.85 4.47 -2.18
CA ARG A 388 2.74 4.22 -3.10
C ARG A 388 1.40 4.29 -2.40
N LEU A 389 0.35 4.65 -3.14
CA LEU A 389 -1.02 4.44 -2.68
C LEU A 389 -1.43 2.99 -2.94
N VAL A 390 -1.89 2.29 -1.92
CA VAL A 390 -2.41 0.92 -2.03
C VAL A 390 -3.93 0.93 -2.05
N VAL A 391 -4.54 0.36 -3.08
CA VAL A 391 -5.98 0.14 -3.20
C VAL A 391 -6.27 -1.30 -2.77
N GLY A 392 -6.49 -1.49 -1.47
CA GLY A 392 -6.82 -2.76 -0.85
C GLY A 392 -8.31 -3.07 -0.93
N ALA A 393 -8.90 -3.61 0.15
CA ALA A 393 -10.31 -4.01 0.16
C ALA A 393 -11.31 -2.85 0.03
N GLY A 394 -10.89 -1.61 0.33
CA GLY A 394 -11.73 -0.43 0.23
C GLY A 394 -11.96 0.04 -1.23
N THR A 395 -12.62 1.18 -1.35
CA THR A 395 -12.97 1.80 -2.64
C THR A 395 -12.16 3.07 -2.86
N PHE A 396 -11.28 3.05 -3.86
CA PHE A 396 -10.66 4.28 -4.36
C PHE A 396 -11.47 4.83 -5.53
N VAL A 397 -11.83 6.12 -5.47
CA VAL A 397 -12.64 6.82 -6.48
C VAL A 397 -11.77 7.89 -7.15
N PRO A 398 -11.19 7.62 -8.34
CA PRO A 398 -10.48 8.64 -9.08
C PRO A 398 -11.45 9.72 -9.63
N PRO A 399 -10.95 10.92 -9.98
CA PRO A 399 -11.73 11.93 -10.69
C PRO A 399 -12.16 11.42 -12.08
N ALA A 400 -13.09 12.14 -12.73
CA ALA A 400 -13.61 11.77 -14.05
C ALA A 400 -12.52 11.66 -15.14
N THR A 401 -11.44 12.42 -14.99
CA THR A 401 -10.19 12.28 -15.75
C THR A 401 -9.05 12.16 -14.75
N PHE A 402 -8.36 11.02 -14.75
CA PHE A 402 -7.31 10.73 -13.79
C PHE A 402 -5.97 10.52 -14.50
N THR A 403 -5.02 11.41 -14.20
CA THR A 403 -3.63 11.28 -14.66
C THR A 403 -2.77 10.81 -13.51
N LEU A 404 -2.18 9.62 -13.67
CA LEU A 404 -1.14 9.09 -12.79
C LEU A 404 0.23 9.47 -13.38
N ALA A 405 0.91 10.44 -12.79
CA ALA A 405 2.21 10.94 -13.22
C ALA A 405 3.18 11.00 -12.05
N ASN A 406 4.44 10.57 -12.24
CA ASN A 406 5.48 10.56 -11.19
C ASN A 406 4.99 9.99 -9.85
N ALA A 407 4.18 8.94 -9.89
CA ALA A 407 3.54 8.36 -8.73
C ALA A 407 3.21 6.89 -8.96
N THR A 408 3.25 6.11 -7.87
CA THR A 408 2.91 4.68 -7.89
C THR A 408 1.56 4.43 -7.21
N LEU A 409 0.68 3.71 -7.91
CA LEU A 409 -0.58 3.19 -7.38
C LEU A 409 -0.58 1.66 -7.50
N SER A 410 -0.83 0.98 -6.40
CA SER A 410 -0.78 -0.47 -6.30
C SER A 410 -2.12 -1.05 -5.88
N PHE A 411 -2.51 -2.19 -6.45
CA PHE A 411 -3.68 -2.96 -6.02
C PHE A 411 -3.29 -4.05 -5.02
N ALA A 412 -4.14 -4.28 -4.03
CA ALA A 412 -4.04 -5.43 -3.13
C ALA A 412 -5.35 -6.22 -3.12
N GLY A 413 -5.25 -7.55 -3.08
CA GLY A 413 -6.38 -8.46 -3.27
C GLY A 413 -6.59 -8.89 -4.73
N THR A 414 -7.57 -9.78 -4.92
CA THR A 414 -8.00 -10.34 -6.22
C THR A 414 -9.41 -9.89 -6.63
N ASN A 415 -9.88 -8.80 -6.03
CA ASN A 415 -11.20 -8.25 -6.35
C ASN A 415 -11.06 -7.21 -7.45
N THR A 416 -11.85 -7.36 -8.51
CA THR A 416 -11.98 -6.39 -9.59
C THR A 416 -12.31 -5.01 -9.03
N LYS A 417 -11.53 -4.01 -9.43
CA LYS A 417 -11.80 -2.59 -9.17
C LYS A 417 -12.45 -1.97 -10.40
N THR A 418 -13.45 -1.11 -10.22
CA THR A 418 -14.15 -0.45 -11.33
C THR A 418 -14.04 1.06 -11.20
N TRP A 419 -13.50 1.71 -12.22
CA TRP A 419 -13.36 3.16 -12.29
C TRP A 419 -14.17 3.76 -13.43
N ASN A 420 -14.97 4.77 -13.10
CA ASN A 420 -15.72 5.58 -14.06
C ASN A 420 -14.90 6.81 -14.44
N THR A 421 -13.80 6.59 -15.17
CA THR A 421 -12.80 7.62 -15.48
C THR A 421 -12.18 7.38 -16.85
N ASP A 422 -11.65 8.44 -17.46
CA ASP A 422 -10.55 8.31 -18.42
C ASP A 422 -9.22 8.27 -17.65
N LEU A 423 -8.46 7.20 -17.81
CA LEU A 423 -7.19 6.99 -17.13
C LEU A 423 -6.02 7.31 -18.08
N THR A 424 -5.10 8.17 -17.64
CA THR A 424 -3.79 8.35 -18.27
C THR A 424 -2.69 7.95 -17.30
N VAL A 425 -1.90 6.94 -17.66
CA VAL A 425 -0.63 6.61 -16.98
C VAL A 425 0.47 7.37 -17.71
N ALA A 426 0.80 8.55 -17.21
CA ALA A 426 1.77 9.46 -17.80
C ALA A 426 3.21 9.10 -17.40
N ALA A 427 4.19 9.86 -17.89
CA ALA A 427 5.60 9.67 -17.56
C ALA A 427 5.85 9.58 -16.04
N GLY A 428 6.58 8.56 -15.61
CA GLY A 428 6.86 8.27 -14.20
C GLY A 428 5.68 7.72 -13.40
N GLY A 429 4.49 7.63 -14.01
CA GLY A 429 3.33 6.97 -13.42
C GLY A 429 3.44 5.45 -13.50
N ILE A 430 3.18 4.77 -12.38
CA ILE A 430 3.26 3.30 -12.29
C ILE A 430 1.98 2.75 -11.69
N LEU A 431 1.25 1.95 -12.48
CA LEU A 431 0.15 1.11 -12.00
C LEU A 431 0.67 -0.32 -11.77
N THR A 432 0.47 -0.87 -10.57
CA THR A 432 1.04 -2.17 -10.17
C THR A 432 0.11 -2.94 -9.22
N HIS A 433 0.53 -4.09 -8.72
CA HIS A 433 -0.10 -4.75 -7.58
C HIS A 433 0.95 -5.14 -6.52
N GLU A 434 0.49 -5.37 -5.29
CA GLU A 434 1.34 -5.81 -4.20
C GLU A 434 1.97 -7.18 -4.52
N PRO A 435 3.21 -7.46 -4.09
CA PRO A 435 3.86 -8.73 -4.37
C PRO A 435 3.04 -9.95 -3.90
N ASN A 436 3.16 -11.04 -4.64
CA ASN A 436 2.75 -12.37 -4.18
C ASN A 436 3.96 -13.16 -3.71
N TYR A 437 3.68 -14.27 -3.04
CA TYR A 437 4.70 -15.15 -2.47
C TYR A 437 4.34 -16.61 -2.69
N ASP A 438 3.64 -17.23 -1.74
CA ASP A 438 3.27 -18.65 -1.78
C ASP A 438 1.96 -18.90 -2.53
N ILE A 439 1.06 -17.92 -2.47
CA ILE A 439 -0.30 -17.99 -3.01
C ILE A 439 -0.59 -16.71 -3.81
N GLN A 440 -1.45 -16.84 -4.82
CA GLN A 440 -1.98 -15.69 -5.55
C GLN A 440 -3.04 -14.98 -4.69
N ILE A 441 -2.67 -13.84 -4.12
CA ILE A 441 -3.51 -12.98 -3.28
C ILE A 441 -3.64 -11.57 -3.82
N ASN A 442 -2.76 -11.17 -4.74
CA ASN A 442 -2.72 -9.85 -5.35
C ASN A 442 -2.64 -9.98 -6.86
N GLU A 443 -3.46 -9.20 -7.56
CA GLU A 443 -3.43 -9.01 -9.01
C GLU A 443 -3.83 -7.58 -9.33
N LEU A 444 -3.43 -7.08 -10.49
CA LEU A 444 -3.96 -5.84 -11.02
C LEU A 444 -5.22 -6.21 -11.80
N ASP A 445 -6.38 -6.17 -11.15
CA ASP A 445 -7.69 -6.41 -11.78
C ASP A 445 -8.52 -5.12 -11.79
N LEU A 446 -8.57 -4.48 -12.97
CA LEU A 446 -9.16 -3.16 -13.16
C LEU A 446 -10.10 -3.13 -14.37
N THR A 447 -11.33 -2.66 -14.15
CA THR A 447 -12.25 -2.20 -15.19
C THR A 447 -12.25 -0.68 -15.24
N VAL A 448 -11.94 -0.10 -16.39
CA VAL A 448 -12.07 1.33 -16.68
C VAL A 448 -13.23 1.53 -17.64
N ASN A 449 -14.23 2.30 -17.21
CA ASN A 449 -15.43 2.59 -18.01
C ASN A 449 -15.24 3.74 -19.03
N GLY A 450 -14.05 4.34 -19.08
CA GLY A 450 -13.61 5.28 -20.11
C GLY A 450 -12.42 4.75 -20.92
N ASN A 451 -11.62 5.66 -21.45
CA ASN A 451 -10.41 5.35 -22.18
C ASN A 451 -9.22 5.13 -21.25
N VAL A 452 -8.24 4.35 -21.71
CA VAL A 452 -6.95 4.21 -21.04
C VAL A 452 -5.85 4.65 -21.99
N THR A 453 -4.97 5.54 -21.54
CA THR A 453 -3.75 5.92 -22.24
C THR A 453 -2.55 5.60 -21.36
N VAL A 454 -1.58 4.86 -21.88
CA VAL A 454 -0.27 4.66 -21.26
C VAL A 454 0.73 5.44 -22.11
N ASP A 455 1.16 6.60 -21.64
CA ASP A 455 2.09 7.45 -22.40
C ASP A 455 3.52 6.92 -22.36
N ALA A 456 4.37 7.46 -23.23
CA ALA A 456 5.80 7.20 -23.17
C ALA A 456 6.36 7.55 -21.77
N GLY A 457 7.06 6.58 -21.17
CA GLY A 457 7.57 6.69 -19.79
C GLY A 457 6.56 6.37 -18.69
N GLY A 458 5.28 6.14 -19.02
CA GLY A 458 4.28 5.57 -18.12
C GLY A 458 4.30 4.04 -18.18
N ALA A 459 3.96 3.40 -17.06
CA ALA A 459 4.03 1.94 -16.95
C ALA A 459 2.86 1.30 -16.21
N ILE A 460 2.36 0.18 -16.76
CA ILE A 460 1.62 -0.84 -16.01
C ILE A 460 2.63 -1.95 -15.73
N ASN A 461 3.13 -2.02 -14.50
CA ASN A 461 4.33 -2.81 -14.19
C ASN A 461 4.06 -3.76 -13.01
N VAL A 462 4.01 -5.06 -13.32
CA VAL A 462 3.90 -6.14 -12.33
C VAL A 462 5.08 -7.13 -12.46
N LEU A 463 6.24 -6.64 -12.92
CA LEU A 463 7.49 -7.40 -13.01
C LEU A 463 7.88 -7.97 -11.64
N GLY A 464 8.18 -9.28 -11.59
CA GLY A 464 8.65 -9.94 -10.36
C GLY A 464 7.63 -9.95 -9.21
N LYS A 465 6.35 -9.67 -9.47
CA LYS A 465 5.28 -9.65 -8.45
C LYS A 465 4.51 -10.97 -8.32
N GLY A 466 4.93 -12.01 -9.04
CA GLY A 466 4.37 -13.35 -9.01
C GLY A 466 4.86 -14.19 -7.83
N TYR A 467 4.89 -15.52 -8.00
CA TYR A 467 5.33 -16.42 -6.93
C TYR A 467 6.81 -16.23 -6.62
N GLU A 468 7.15 -16.40 -5.34
CA GLU A 468 8.52 -16.26 -4.88
C GLU A 468 9.37 -17.50 -5.22
N GLY A 469 10.64 -17.32 -5.57
CA GLY A 469 11.61 -18.40 -5.45
C GLY A 469 12.17 -18.39 -4.03
N GLN A 470 12.12 -19.45 -3.24
CA GLN A 470 12.86 -19.54 -1.96
C GLN A 470 13.58 -20.88 -1.91
N ALA A 471 14.15 -21.32 -0.78
CA ALA A 471 14.70 -22.68 -0.68
C ALA A 471 13.66 -23.80 -0.97
N VAL A 472 12.37 -23.46 -0.98
CA VAL A 472 11.27 -24.35 -1.35
C VAL A 472 10.60 -23.85 -2.66
N PRO A 473 10.39 -24.71 -3.66
CA PRO A 473 9.67 -24.37 -4.88
C PRO A 473 8.26 -23.78 -4.59
N LYS A 474 7.93 -22.58 -5.11
CA LYS A 474 6.58 -21.98 -4.99
C LYS A 474 5.95 -21.64 -6.35
N GLY A 475 4.63 -21.74 -6.40
CA GLY A 475 3.82 -21.66 -7.62
C GLY A 475 3.63 -23.02 -8.30
N PRO A 476 2.75 -23.12 -9.32
CA PRO A 476 2.35 -24.40 -9.91
C PRO A 476 3.43 -25.11 -10.76
N ALA A 477 4.37 -24.37 -11.34
CA ALA A 477 5.51 -24.93 -12.10
C ALA A 477 6.83 -24.35 -11.58
N PRO A 478 7.18 -24.62 -10.32
CA PRO A 478 8.36 -24.01 -9.72
C PRO A 478 9.64 -24.65 -10.26
N GLY A 479 10.74 -23.88 -10.27
CA GLY A 479 12.06 -24.44 -10.57
C GLY A 479 12.47 -25.51 -9.54
N GLY A 480 13.48 -26.31 -9.86
CA GLY A 480 14.31 -27.10 -8.94
C GLY A 480 15.65 -26.39 -8.73
N SER A 481 16.59 -26.97 -7.98
CA SER A 481 17.88 -26.32 -7.69
C SER A 481 18.60 -25.82 -8.95
N ASN A 482 18.76 -24.50 -9.06
CA ASN A 482 19.33 -23.77 -10.21
C ASN A 482 18.46 -23.77 -11.48
N TRP A 483 17.16 -24.03 -11.40
CA TRP A 483 16.25 -24.05 -12.55
C TRP A 483 15.38 -22.80 -12.57
N GLY A 484 15.02 -22.38 -13.78
CA GLY A 484 14.06 -21.31 -13.97
C GLY A 484 12.65 -21.77 -13.59
N GLY A 485 11.82 -20.83 -13.15
CA GLY A 485 10.39 -21.06 -13.00
C GLY A 485 9.73 -21.26 -14.37
N GLY A 486 8.65 -22.04 -14.41
CA GLY A 486 7.79 -22.20 -15.58
C GLY A 486 6.46 -21.46 -15.45
N HIS A 487 5.83 -21.12 -16.58
CA HIS A 487 4.43 -20.67 -16.62
C HIS A 487 3.73 -21.26 -17.84
N ALA A 488 3.75 -20.58 -18.98
CA ALA A 488 3.33 -21.12 -20.26
C ALA A 488 4.48 -21.86 -20.96
N GLY A 489 5.67 -21.29 -20.87
CA GLY A 489 6.93 -21.95 -21.20
C GLY A 489 7.55 -22.61 -19.98
N GLN A 490 8.18 -23.76 -20.19
CA GLN A 490 9.00 -24.41 -19.19
C GLN A 490 10.30 -23.63 -18.94
N GLY A 491 10.65 -23.42 -17.67
CA GLY A 491 11.94 -22.79 -17.31
C GLY A 491 13.11 -23.70 -17.68
N GLY A 492 14.28 -23.12 -17.93
CA GLY A 492 15.52 -23.84 -18.21
C GLY A 492 16.13 -24.50 -16.98
N TYR A 493 17.15 -25.33 -17.19
CA TYR A 493 17.76 -26.18 -16.16
C TYR A 493 19.30 -26.19 -16.27
N TYR A 494 19.96 -26.62 -15.20
CA TYR A 494 21.40 -26.92 -15.20
C TYR A 494 21.64 -28.38 -14.80
N ASN A 495 22.15 -29.19 -15.74
CA ASN A 495 22.56 -30.60 -15.65
C ASN A 495 21.49 -31.59 -15.09
N GLY A 496 21.00 -32.51 -15.94
CA GLY A 496 20.03 -33.57 -15.58
C GLY A 496 18.75 -33.55 -16.44
N THR A 497 17.85 -34.51 -16.20
CA THR A 497 16.47 -34.51 -16.76
C THR A 497 15.55 -33.80 -15.79
N GLY A 498 15.01 -32.64 -16.19
CA GLY A 498 14.02 -31.92 -15.39
C GLY A 498 12.70 -32.70 -15.26
N PRO A 499 11.95 -32.56 -14.15
CA PRO A 499 10.60 -33.08 -14.03
C PRO A 499 9.71 -32.41 -15.08
N SER A 500 8.72 -33.17 -15.56
CA SER A 500 7.59 -32.63 -16.32
C SER A 500 6.87 -31.60 -15.46
N VAL A 501 7.05 -30.31 -15.75
CA VAL A 501 6.36 -29.24 -15.04
C VAL A 501 4.95 -29.06 -15.61
N ASN A 502 3.96 -28.93 -14.73
CA ASN A 502 2.57 -28.64 -15.13
C ASN A 502 2.47 -27.17 -15.55
N LEU A 503 2.78 -26.86 -16.81
CA LEU A 503 2.56 -25.52 -17.37
C LEU A 503 1.07 -25.19 -17.33
N TYR A 504 0.75 -23.94 -17.01
CA TYR A 504 -0.58 -23.58 -16.50
C TYR A 504 -1.09 -22.24 -17.00
N GLY A 505 -2.39 -21.99 -16.81
CA GLY A 505 -3.09 -20.78 -17.25
C GLY A 505 -3.71 -20.91 -18.64
N SER A 506 -4.83 -20.20 -18.86
CA SER A 506 -5.53 -20.15 -20.16
C SER A 506 -4.74 -19.31 -21.17
N ILE A 507 -4.75 -19.72 -22.44
CA ILE A 507 -4.22 -18.93 -23.55
C ILE A 507 -5.13 -17.74 -23.84
N LEU A 508 -6.45 -17.93 -23.73
CA LEU A 508 -7.48 -16.97 -24.12
C LEU A 508 -7.80 -15.95 -23.01
N ALA A 509 -7.66 -16.35 -21.74
CA ALA A 509 -7.94 -15.51 -20.56
C ALA A 509 -6.92 -15.75 -19.43
N PRO A 510 -5.64 -15.41 -19.62
CA PRO A 510 -4.58 -15.60 -18.64
C PRO A 510 -4.74 -14.67 -17.43
N VAL A 511 -4.83 -15.25 -16.23
CA VAL A 511 -4.97 -14.51 -14.96
C VAL A 511 -4.00 -14.99 -13.89
N THR A 512 -3.11 -15.93 -14.21
CA THR A 512 -2.26 -16.59 -13.21
C THR A 512 -0.87 -15.96 -13.15
N LEU A 513 -0.29 -15.93 -11.96
CA LEU A 513 1.07 -15.42 -11.75
C LEU A 513 2.11 -16.39 -12.33
N GLY A 514 3.30 -15.89 -12.66
CA GLY A 514 4.46 -16.72 -13.00
C GLY A 514 5.10 -17.37 -11.76
N SER A 515 5.66 -18.57 -11.92
CA SER A 515 6.41 -19.25 -10.85
C SER A 515 7.79 -18.64 -10.59
N GLY A 516 8.26 -18.75 -9.35
CA GLY A 516 9.62 -18.36 -8.97
C GLY A 516 10.68 -19.35 -9.45
N GLY A 517 11.87 -18.83 -9.77
CA GLY A 517 13.08 -19.61 -10.03
C GLY A 517 13.81 -19.95 -8.74
N LEU A 518 14.43 -21.14 -8.68
CA LEU A 518 14.98 -21.68 -7.45
C LEU A 518 16.50 -21.54 -7.33
N ALA A 519 16.96 -21.19 -6.12
CA ALA A 519 18.37 -21.22 -5.71
C ALA A 519 18.75 -22.56 -5.07
N ASN A 520 20.04 -22.91 -5.10
CA ASN A 520 20.56 -24.07 -4.37
C ASN A 520 20.26 -23.98 -2.85
N VAL A 521 20.15 -25.13 -2.17
CA VAL A 521 19.57 -25.40 -0.83
C VAL A 521 20.14 -24.61 0.36
N ASN A 522 21.11 -23.72 0.15
CA ASN A 522 21.78 -22.94 1.20
C ASN A 522 21.42 -21.44 1.18
N GLY A 523 20.23 -21.07 0.68
CA GLY A 523 19.67 -19.72 0.87
C GLY A 523 20.22 -18.64 -0.09
N GLY A 524 20.58 -19.00 -1.31
CA GLY A 524 21.01 -18.05 -2.35
C GLY A 524 19.87 -17.19 -2.89
N ALA A 525 20.21 -16.12 -3.61
CA ALA A 525 19.26 -15.20 -4.24
C ALA A 525 18.37 -15.90 -5.28
N THR A 526 17.10 -15.51 -5.32
CA THR A 526 16.04 -16.14 -6.12
C THR A 526 15.33 -15.10 -6.97
N ALA A 527 14.78 -15.56 -8.08
CA ALA A 527 14.00 -14.73 -8.98
C ALA A 527 12.51 -14.99 -8.80
N ARG A 528 11.71 -13.93 -8.63
CA ARG A 528 10.25 -14.04 -8.55
C ARG A 528 9.65 -14.16 -9.94
N GLY A 529 8.56 -14.90 -10.07
CA GLY A 529 7.81 -14.88 -11.33
C GLY A 529 7.11 -13.53 -11.55
N GLY A 530 6.60 -13.32 -12.75
CA GLY A 530 5.83 -12.13 -13.10
C GLY A 530 4.44 -12.10 -12.46
N GLY A 531 3.91 -10.90 -12.23
CA GLY A 531 2.56 -10.68 -11.71
C GLY A 531 1.46 -10.92 -12.75
N ALA A 532 0.24 -10.47 -12.45
CA ALA A 532 -0.90 -10.57 -13.35
C ALA A 532 -1.53 -9.18 -13.58
N VAL A 533 -1.68 -8.81 -14.86
CA VAL A 533 -2.46 -7.66 -15.32
C VAL A 533 -3.75 -8.17 -15.95
N ILE A 534 -4.89 -7.73 -15.42
CA ILE A 534 -6.24 -8.00 -15.90
C ILE A 534 -6.91 -6.65 -16.08
N LEU A 535 -6.99 -6.17 -17.32
CA LEU A 535 -7.46 -4.83 -17.63
C LEU A 535 -8.64 -4.89 -18.61
N THR A 536 -9.81 -4.45 -18.15
CA THR A 536 -10.98 -4.26 -19.02
C THR A 536 -11.15 -2.77 -19.29
N VAL A 537 -11.06 -2.36 -20.55
CA VAL A 537 -11.25 -0.98 -20.99
C VAL A 537 -12.52 -0.92 -21.84
N ASN A 538 -13.57 -0.30 -21.30
CA ASN A 538 -14.83 -0.16 -22.05
C ASN A 538 -14.76 0.96 -23.11
N GLY A 539 -13.71 1.79 -23.08
CA GLY A 539 -13.31 2.70 -24.16
C GLY A 539 -12.15 2.14 -24.99
N ALA A 540 -11.35 3.05 -25.58
CA ALA A 540 -10.15 2.71 -26.32
C ALA A 540 -8.93 2.63 -25.40
N LEU A 541 -7.98 1.74 -25.73
CA LEU A 541 -6.65 1.68 -25.13
C LEU A 541 -5.61 2.23 -26.10
N THR A 542 -4.87 3.25 -25.70
CA THR A 542 -3.66 3.71 -26.41
C THR A 542 -2.43 3.39 -25.56
N ASN A 543 -1.54 2.53 -26.06
CA ASN A 543 -0.30 2.19 -25.37
C ASN A 543 0.91 2.73 -26.15
N ASN A 544 1.57 3.74 -25.61
CA ASN A 544 2.86 4.27 -26.06
C ASN A 544 3.98 4.05 -25.02
N GLY A 545 3.62 3.51 -23.85
CA GLY A 545 4.54 3.19 -22.75
C GLY A 545 4.80 1.69 -22.65
N THR A 546 4.83 1.18 -21.42
CA THR A 546 5.18 -0.22 -21.13
C THR A 546 4.11 -0.90 -20.28
N VAL A 547 3.68 -2.08 -20.70
CA VAL A 547 2.93 -3.04 -19.88
C VAL A 547 3.83 -4.26 -19.66
N THR A 548 4.17 -4.60 -18.41
CA THR A 548 5.07 -5.72 -18.14
C THR A 548 4.60 -6.59 -16.99
N ALA A 549 4.64 -7.90 -17.24
CA ALA A 549 4.50 -8.99 -16.28
C ALA A 549 5.70 -9.94 -16.40
N ASN A 550 6.89 -9.40 -16.66
CA ASN A 550 8.09 -10.23 -16.79
C ASN A 550 8.46 -10.91 -15.46
N GLY A 551 9.08 -12.08 -15.57
CA GLY A 551 9.80 -12.67 -14.45
C GLY A 551 10.98 -11.79 -14.04
N ASP A 552 11.30 -11.81 -12.76
CA ASP A 552 12.44 -11.08 -12.23
C ASP A 552 13.76 -11.72 -12.69
N VAL A 553 14.80 -10.92 -12.78
CA VAL A 553 16.17 -11.41 -12.87
C VAL A 553 16.64 -11.74 -11.46
N ASN A 554 17.51 -12.73 -11.28
CA ASN A 554 17.99 -13.10 -9.96
C ASN A 554 18.63 -11.88 -9.24
N ALA A 555 18.02 -11.44 -8.14
CA ALA A 555 18.38 -10.20 -7.44
C ALA A 555 19.84 -10.25 -6.95
N THR A 556 20.59 -9.19 -7.24
CA THR A 556 22.02 -9.07 -6.97
C THR A 556 22.32 -9.10 -5.46
N ILE A 557 22.53 -10.28 -4.86
CA ILE A 557 23.23 -10.38 -3.57
C ILE A 557 24.73 -10.49 -3.87
N ALA A 558 25.47 -9.47 -3.44
CA ALA A 558 26.88 -9.22 -3.78
C ALA A 558 27.91 -10.20 -3.16
N ASN A 559 27.54 -11.44 -2.83
CA ASN A 559 28.49 -12.40 -2.26
C ASN A 559 28.26 -13.86 -2.70
N THR A 560 29.00 -14.21 -3.76
CA THR A 560 29.65 -15.48 -4.13
C THR A 560 28.94 -16.84 -3.89
N SER A 561 28.91 -17.65 -4.97
CA SER A 561 28.83 -19.13 -5.02
C SER A 561 27.46 -19.83 -5.14
N TYR A 562 26.33 -19.12 -5.15
CA TYR A 562 25.00 -19.75 -5.14
C TYR A 562 24.18 -19.40 -6.38
N ASN A 563 23.87 -20.40 -7.21
CA ASN A 563 23.20 -20.22 -8.50
C ASN A 563 21.67 -20.31 -8.31
N GLY A 564 20.92 -19.34 -8.85
CA GLY A 564 19.46 -19.36 -8.84
C GLY A 564 18.91 -19.09 -10.23
N GLY A 565 17.94 -19.92 -10.66
CA GLY A 565 17.31 -19.77 -11.97
C GLY A 565 16.39 -18.56 -12.06
N GLY A 566 16.08 -18.16 -13.29
CA GLY A 566 15.22 -17.02 -13.59
C GLY A 566 13.75 -17.22 -13.24
N GLY A 567 13.02 -16.14 -12.95
CA GLY A 567 11.58 -16.19 -12.68
C GLY A 567 10.78 -16.37 -13.98
N ALA A 568 9.65 -17.08 -13.96
CA ALA A 568 8.80 -17.19 -15.14
C ALA A 568 8.09 -15.86 -15.44
N GLY A 569 7.75 -15.61 -16.70
CA GLY A 569 6.77 -14.59 -17.06
C GLY A 569 5.41 -14.84 -16.39
N GLY A 570 4.65 -13.77 -16.17
CA GLY A 570 3.31 -13.79 -15.59
C GLY A 570 2.21 -13.69 -16.66
N SER A 571 1.09 -13.05 -16.31
CA SER A 571 -0.07 -12.90 -17.20
C SER A 571 -0.36 -11.44 -17.54
N ILE A 572 -0.66 -11.17 -18.81
CA ILE A 572 -1.28 -9.92 -19.28
C ILE A 572 -2.56 -10.30 -20.01
N PHE A 573 -3.72 -9.90 -19.48
CA PHE A 573 -5.01 -10.04 -20.13
C PHE A 573 -5.68 -8.68 -20.24
N ILE A 574 -5.86 -8.22 -21.48
CA ILE A 574 -6.45 -6.92 -21.77
C ILE A 574 -7.63 -7.08 -22.72
N THR A 575 -8.76 -6.49 -22.36
CA THR A 575 -9.90 -6.31 -23.26
C THR A 575 -10.13 -4.81 -23.50
N ALA A 576 -10.35 -4.41 -24.74
CA ALA A 576 -10.60 -3.01 -25.11
C ALA A 576 -11.52 -2.90 -26.33
N THR A 577 -12.16 -1.76 -26.56
CA THR A 577 -12.91 -1.56 -27.81
C THR A 577 -11.99 -1.46 -29.03
N ALA A 578 -10.80 -0.87 -28.86
CA ALA A 578 -9.73 -0.78 -29.85
C ALA A 578 -8.38 -0.64 -29.12
N LEU A 579 -7.29 -1.07 -29.77
CA LEU A 579 -5.92 -0.87 -29.30
C LEU A 579 -5.12 -0.06 -30.33
N ALA A 580 -4.48 1.03 -29.88
CA ALA A 580 -3.59 1.85 -30.67
C ALA A 580 -2.24 2.10 -29.97
N GLY A 581 -1.34 2.80 -30.65
CA GLY A 581 -0.02 3.19 -30.13
C GLY A 581 1.13 2.30 -30.59
N SER A 582 2.30 2.54 -30.02
CA SER A 582 3.58 1.87 -30.37
C SER A 582 4.37 1.41 -29.14
N GLY A 583 3.70 1.19 -28.01
CA GLY A 583 4.30 0.75 -26.77
C GLY A 583 4.62 -0.74 -26.76
N SER A 584 5.11 -1.22 -25.62
CA SER A 584 5.45 -2.63 -25.43
C SER A 584 4.55 -3.32 -24.41
N MET A 585 4.27 -4.60 -24.65
CA MET A 585 3.59 -5.50 -23.71
C MET A 585 4.40 -6.79 -23.58
N SER A 586 4.90 -7.09 -22.39
CA SER A 586 5.83 -8.21 -22.19
C SER A 586 5.51 -9.06 -20.96
N ALA A 587 5.52 -10.37 -21.11
CA ALA A 587 5.43 -11.37 -20.05
C ALA A 587 6.53 -12.42 -20.25
N SER A 588 7.77 -11.96 -20.46
CA SER A 588 8.92 -12.82 -20.74
C SER A 588 9.53 -13.37 -19.44
N GLY A 589 10.24 -14.50 -19.56
CA GLY A 589 11.03 -15.05 -18.47
C GLY A 589 12.18 -14.12 -18.06
N GLY A 590 12.57 -14.17 -16.79
CA GLY A 590 13.73 -13.45 -16.28
C GLY A 590 15.03 -14.21 -16.54
N SER A 591 16.09 -13.52 -16.97
CA SER A 591 17.41 -14.13 -17.16
C SER A 591 18.15 -14.25 -15.82
N PRO A 592 18.78 -15.40 -15.53
CA PRO A 592 19.67 -15.48 -14.38
C PRO A 592 20.99 -14.76 -14.69
N ASN A 593 21.57 -14.13 -13.67
CA ASN A 593 22.85 -13.43 -13.76
C ASN A 593 24.06 -14.30 -13.34
N LEU A 594 23.83 -15.57 -12.97
CA LEU A 594 24.85 -16.46 -12.41
C LEU A 594 25.11 -17.69 -13.25
N ASN A 595 26.27 -18.29 -13.06
CA ASN A 595 26.68 -19.52 -13.75
C ASN A 595 25.73 -20.67 -13.38
N TYR A 596 25.63 -21.68 -14.24
CA TYR A 596 24.95 -22.94 -13.89
C TYR A 596 23.47 -22.78 -13.50
N SER A 597 22.74 -21.91 -14.19
CA SER A 597 21.35 -21.59 -13.87
C SER A 597 20.48 -21.49 -15.13
N GLY A 598 19.27 -22.03 -15.03
CA GLY A 598 18.30 -22.04 -16.13
C GLY A 598 17.55 -20.72 -16.29
N GLY A 599 17.23 -20.38 -17.54
CA GLY A 599 16.39 -19.23 -17.88
C GLY A 599 14.96 -19.37 -17.39
N GLY A 600 14.27 -18.27 -17.07
CA GLY A 600 12.84 -18.31 -16.78
C GLY A 600 12.02 -18.67 -18.03
N GLY A 601 10.94 -19.43 -17.86
CA GLY A 601 9.99 -19.71 -18.94
C GLY A 601 9.12 -18.51 -19.27
N GLY A 602 8.67 -18.41 -20.51
CA GLY A 602 7.76 -17.35 -20.96
C GLY A 602 6.36 -17.45 -20.33
N GLY A 603 5.71 -16.30 -20.21
CA GLY A 603 4.38 -16.13 -19.63
C GLY A 603 3.24 -16.12 -20.65
N ARG A 604 2.12 -15.48 -20.32
CA ARG A 604 0.94 -15.41 -21.20
C ARG A 604 0.51 -13.97 -21.44
N ILE A 605 0.27 -13.63 -22.70
CA ILE A 605 -0.36 -12.38 -23.11
C ILE A 605 -1.62 -12.73 -23.88
N ALA A 606 -2.74 -12.09 -23.56
CA ALA A 606 -3.98 -12.16 -24.32
C ALA A 606 -4.56 -10.75 -24.48
N ILE A 607 -4.76 -10.32 -25.71
CA ILE A 607 -5.33 -9.03 -26.06
C ILE A 607 -6.57 -9.25 -26.92
N VAL A 608 -7.73 -8.79 -26.44
CA VAL A 608 -8.99 -8.90 -27.15
C VAL A 608 -9.52 -7.50 -27.44
N THR A 609 -9.70 -7.18 -28.72
CA THR A 609 -10.22 -5.90 -29.16
C THR A 609 -11.55 -6.04 -29.88
N GLY A 610 -12.39 -5.00 -29.82
CA GLY A 610 -13.63 -4.92 -30.59
C GLY A 610 -13.44 -4.60 -32.08
N GLY A 611 -12.21 -4.34 -32.53
CA GLY A 611 -11.85 -4.01 -33.91
C GLY A 611 -10.69 -3.00 -34.00
N GLY A 612 -10.24 -2.71 -35.22
CA GLY A 612 -9.20 -1.70 -35.47
C GLY A 612 -7.76 -2.19 -35.38
N GLY A 613 -7.53 -3.49 -35.18
CA GLY A 613 -6.20 -4.09 -35.05
C GLY A 613 -5.50 -3.75 -33.73
N PHE A 614 -4.18 -3.93 -33.69
CA PHE A 614 -3.37 -3.83 -32.47
C PHE A 614 -2.36 -2.66 -32.47
N GLY A 615 -2.47 -1.74 -33.44
CA GLY A 615 -1.50 -0.67 -33.64
C GLY A 615 -0.09 -1.18 -34.01
N SER A 616 0.94 -0.43 -33.63
CA SER A 616 2.35 -0.83 -33.76
C SER A 616 2.93 -1.34 -32.44
N ASN A 617 2.07 -1.83 -31.54
CA ASN A 617 2.48 -2.38 -30.25
C ASN A 617 3.32 -3.66 -30.46
N SER A 618 4.36 -3.81 -29.64
CA SER A 618 5.16 -5.04 -29.60
C SER A 618 4.72 -5.96 -28.47
N PHE A 619 4.62 -7.27 -28.74
CA PHE A 619 4.24 -8.28 -27.75
C PHE A 619 5.37 -9.30 -27.57
N ALA A 620 5.77 -9.58 -26.33
CA ALA A 620 6.86 -10.52 -26.03
C ALA A 620 6.53 -11.43 -24.86
N ALA A 621 6.46 -12.73 -25.10
CA ALA A 621 6.27 -13.74 -24.05
C ALA A 621 7.35 -14.83 -24.12
N ALA A 622 8.56 -14.51 -24.57
CA ALA A 622 9.62 -15.49 -24.74
C ALA A 622 10.17 -16.02 -23.40
N GLY A 623 10.80 -17.19 -23.44
CA GLY A 623 11.69 -17.60 -22.37
C GLY A 623 12.94 -16.71 -22.32
N SER A 624 13.80 -16.97 -21.35
CA SER A 624 15.06 -16.24 -21.21
C SER A 624 16.27 -17.14 -21.46
N ALA A 625 17.41 -16.55 -21.80
CA ALA A 625 18.68 -17.28 -21.83
C ALA A 625 19.03 -17.86 -20.45
N GLY A 626 19.78 -18.97 -20.42
CA GLY A 626 20.42 -19.48 -19.22
C GLY A 626 21.80 -18.85 -18.97
N GLY A 627 22.40 -19.13 -17.81
CA GLY A 627 23.70 -18.59 -17.39
C GLY A 627 24.87 -19.02 -18.29
N GLN A 628 25.74 -18.07 -18.67
CA GLN A 628 26.65 -18.18 -19.83
C GLN A 628 28.14 -18.43 -19.52
N ASN A 629 28.64 -18.32 -18.29
CA ASN A 629 30.11 -18.43 -18.08
C ASN A 629 30.53 -19.88 -17.75
N TYR A 630 31.44 -20.44 -18.57
CA TYR A 630 32.11 -21.78 -18.53
C TYR A 630 31.49 -22.91 -19.38
N SER A 631 32.26 -23.99 -19.58
CA SER A 631 32.02 -25.14 -20.49
C SER A 631 30.75 -25.99 -20.25
N ALA A 632 29.86 -25.56 -19.35
CA ALA A 632 28.57 -26.16 -19.08
C ALA A 632 27.53 -25.04 -18.88
N HIS A 633 26.61 -24.91 -19.84
CA HIS A 633 25.63 -23.82 -19.90
C HIS A 633 24.32 -24.19 -19.21
N GLY A 634 23.73 -23.24 -18.50
CA GLY A 634 22.30 -23.33 -18.17
C GLY A 634 21.48 -23.19 -19.44
N THR A 635 20.43 -23.98 -19.59
CA THR A 635 19.60 -23.96 -20.81
C THR A 635 18.63 -22.77 -20.79
N PRO A 636 18.27 -22.23 -21.95
CA PRO A 636 17.19 -21.25 -22.06
C PRO A 636 15.85 -21.83 -21.60
N GLY A 637 14.96 -20.94 -21.14
CA GLY A 637 13.55 -21.29 -20.97
C GLY A 637 12.81 -21.34 -22.31
N ALA A 638 11.69 -22.07 -22.34
CA ALA A 638 10.80 -22.13 -23.48
C ALA A 638 9.91 -20.88 -23.57
N SER A 639 9.36 -20.68 -24.76
CA SER A 639 8.41 -19.61 -25.05
C SER A 639 7.11 -19.73 -24.28
N GLY A 640 6.50 -18.59 -24.03
CA GLY A 640 5.12 -18.46 -23.60
C GLY A 640 4.18 -18.28 -24.79
N THR A 641 3.00 -17.71 -24.56
CA THR A 641 1.96 -17.54 -25.59
C THR A 641 1.50 -16.09 -25.69
N VAL A 642 1.33 -15.58 -26.91
CA VAL A 642 0.69 -14.29 -27.20
C VAL A 642 -0.58 -14.52 -28.02
N TYR A 643 -1.74 -14.38 -27.39
CA TYR A 643 -3.04 -14.43 -28.04
C TYR A 643 -3.51 -13.03 -28.42
N LEU A 644 -3.86 -12.82 -29.69
CA LEU A 644 -4.38 -11.57 -30.22
C LEU A 644 -5.70 -11.85 -30.93
N GLN A 645 -6.76 -11.19 -30.48
CA GLN A 645 -8.08 -11.28 -31.09
C GLN A 645 -8.60 -9.89 -31.43
N ASP A 646 -9.06 -9.73 -32.67
CA ASP A 646 -9.88 -8.61 -33.10
C ASP A 646 -11.24 -9.10 -33.62
N ALA A 647 -12.03 -8.21 -34.21
CA ALA A 647 -13.36 -8.55 -34.73
C ALA A 647 -13.32 -9.55 -35.91
N ALA A 648 -12.19 -9.70 -36.58
CA ALA A 648 -12.08 -10.48 -37.81
C ALA A 648 -11.21 -11.74 -37.64
N THR A 649 -10.25 -11.72 -36.72
CA THR A 649 -9.18 -12.71 -36.60
C THR A 649 -8.86 -13.03 -35.15
N ALA A 650 -8.38 -14.26 -34.93
CA ALA A 650 -7.81 -14.70 -33.67
C ALA A 650 -6.53 -15.50 -33.97
N GLU A 651 -5.42 -15.07 -33.38
CA GLU A 651 -4.10 -15.69 -33.56
C GLU A 651 -3.43 -15.94 -32.21
N ALA A 652 -2.72 -17.06 -32.10
CA ALA A 652 -1.86 -17.38 -30.98
C ALA A 652 -0.43 -17.53 -31.48
N ARG A 653 0.40 -16.53 -31.19
CA ARG A 653 1.81 -16.48 -31.55
C ARG A 653 2.65 -17.11 -30.44
N ILE A 654 3.49 -18.05 -30.81
CA ILE A 654 4.42 -18.76 -29.93
C ILE A 654 5.79 -18.62 -30.57
N GLY A 655 6.67 -17.84 -29.93
CA GLY A 655 8.03 -17.65 -30.41
C GLY A 655 9.00 -17.45 -29.28
N ASN A 656 10.21 -18.03 -29.42
CA ASN A 656 11.24 -17.99 -28.39
C ASN A 656 12.35 -16.98 -28.70
N ASN A 657 12.12 -16.06 -29.63
CA ASN A 657 13.04 -14.97 -29.97
C ASN A 657 14.45 -15.48 -30.35
N GLY A 658 14.50 -16.60 -31.09
CA GLY A 658 15.74 -17.24 -31.53
C GLY A 658 16.51 -17.98 -30.42
N LEU A 659 15.92 -18.12 -29.23
CA LEU A 659 16.50 -18.93 -28.16
C LEU A 659 16.17 -20.40 -28.38
N VAL A 660 17.18 -21.19 -28.76
CA VAL A 660 17.06 -22.65 -28.84
C VAL A 660 16.88 -23.22 -27.42
N SER A 661 15.66 -23.64 -27.10
CA SER A 661 15.31 -24.27 -25.84
C SER A 661 15.07 -25.76 -26.05
N PRO A 662 15.65 -26.66 -25.23
CA PRO A 662 15.30 -28.08 -25.27
C PRO A 662 13.96 -28.38 -24.55
N TYR A 663 13.23 -27.35 -24.14
CA TYR A 663 11.95 -27.45 -23.43
C TYR A 663 10.81 -26.82 -24.23
N VAL A 664 9.60 -27.18 -23.83
CA VAL A 664 8.40 -26.94 -24.62
C VAL A 664 7.44 -25.93 -23.97
N THR A 665 6.61 -25.34 -24.81
CA THR A 665 5.32 -24.73 -24.45
C THR A 665 4.23 -25.81 -24.53
N LEU A 666 3.29 -25.87 -23.56
CA LEU A 666 2.18 -26.84 -23.62
C LEU A 666 0.94 -26.25 -24.30
N LEU A 667 0.32 -27.02 -25.19
CA LEU A 667 -0.87 -26.64 -25.97
C LEU A 667 -2.01 -27.69 -25.90
N PRO A 668 -3.21 -27.32 -25.43
CA PRO A 668 -3.47 -26.25 -24.47
C PRO A 668 -2.66 -26.48 -23.19
N ALA A 669 -2.73 -25.56 -22.22
CA ALA A 669 -2.14 -25.84 -20.92
C ALA A 669 -2.78 -27.11 -20.32
N ALA A 670 -1.98 -28.00 -19.73
CA ALA A 670 -2.50 -29.23 -19.13
C ALA A 670 -3.55 -28.95 -18.04
N THR A 671 -3.48 -27.78 -17.40
CA THR A 671 -4.44 -27.33 -16.37
C THR A 671 -5.67 -26.63 -16.93
N ASP A 672 -5.70 -26.34 -18.23
CA ASP A 672 -6.82 -25.66 -18.90
C ASP A 672 -7.09 -26.25 -20.30
N PRO A 673 -7.39 -27.56 -20.41
CA PRO A 673 -7.62 -28.20 -21.71
C PRO A 673 -8.94 -27.79 -22.38
N GLY A 674 -9.72 -26.90 -21.74
CA GLY A 674 -11.05 -26.49 -22.19
C GLY A 674 -11.10 -25.15 -22.94
N ASP A 675 -9.95 -24.53 -23.25
CA ASP A 675 -9.91 -23.37 -24.15
C ASP A 675 -10.49 -23.78 -25.52
N ASP A 676 -11.50 -23.05 -26.00
CA ASP A 676 -12.03 -23.24 -27.35
C ASP A 676 -11.12 -22.56 -28.36
N LEU A 677 -10.22 -23.36 -28.94
CA LEU A 677 -9.20 -22.90 -29.88
C LEU A 677 -9.69 -22.96 -31.33
N SER A 678 -10.95 -23.32 -31.59
CA SER A 678 -11.45 -23.64 -32.93
C SER A 678 -11.41 -22.50 -33.94
N ALA A 679 -11.39 -21.25 -33.46
CA ALA A 679 -11.25 -20.04 -34.27
C ALA A 679 -9.81 -19.50 -34.32
N VAL A 680 -8.86 -20.15 -33.65
CA VAL A 680 -7.50 -19.63 -33.43
C VAL A 680 -6.54 -20.14 -34.50
N THR A 681 -5.78 -19.22 -35.09
CA THR A 681 -4.61 -19.52 -35.92
C THR A 681 -3.36 -19.62 -35.04
N PHE A 682 -2.71 -20.76 -34.99
CA PHE A 682 -1.44 -20.93 -34.30
C PHE A 682 -0.28 -20.52 -35.21
N MET A 683 0.59 -19.65 -34.71
CA MET A 683 1.81 -19.21 -35.38
C MET A 683 3.00 -19.61 -34.53
N LEU A 684 3.79 -20.57 -34.99
CA LEU A 684 4.99 -21.05 -34.32
C LEU A 684 6.21 -20.51 -35.07
N SER A 685 6.98 -19.64 -34.40
CA SER A 685 8.14 -18.96 -34.98
C SER A 685 9.36 -18.93 -34.06
N ASP A 686 10.52 -18.58 -34.60
CA ASP A 686 11.71 -18.16 -33.85
C ASP A 686 12.13 -19.14 -32.73
N GLU A 687 12.36 -20.41 -33.09
CA GLU A 687 12.76 -21.52 -32.21
C GLU A 687 11.69 -21.94 -31.18
N ALA A 688 10.40 -21.80 -31.53
CA ALA A 688 9.31 -22.31 -30.70
C ALA A 688 9.25 -23.85 -30.74
N ASP A 689 9.19 -24.49 -29.58
CA ASP A 689 8.90 -25.92 -29.46
C ASP A 689 7.62 -26.11 -28.64
N VAL A 690 6.60 -26.70 -29.25
CA VAL A 690 5.27 -26.86 -28.65
C VAL A 690 4.92 -28.33 -28.50
N ARG A 691 4.36 -28.72 -27.37
CA ARG A 691 3.85 -30.08 -27.14
C ARG A 691 2.36 -30.07 -26.80
N MET A 692 1.61 -30.94 -27.48
CA MET A 692 0.20 -31.13 -27.20
C MET A 692 -0.06 -31.96 -25.93
N THR A 693 -1.12 -31.61 -25.21
CA THR A 693 -1.55 -32.34 -24.00
C THR A 693 -3.00 -32.81 -24.04
N ALA A 694 -3.73 -32.49 -25.11
CA ALA A 694 -5.10 -32.89 -25.36
C ALA A 694 -5.36 -32.83 -26.87
N ASP A 695 -6.47 -33.42 -27.31
CA ASP A 695 -6.96 -33.19 -28.67
C ASP A 695 -7.32 -31.71 -28.84
N VAL A 696 -6.96 -31.13 -29.97
CA VAL A 696 -7.15 -29.71 -30.26
C VAL A 696 -7.86 -29.55 -31.59
N LEU A 697 -8.95 -28.78 -31.59
CA LEU A 697 -9.50 -28.19 -32.79
C LEU A 697 -9.00 -26.75 -32.89
N ALA A 698 -8.35 -26.41 -34.00
CA ALA A 698 -7.87 -25.07 -34.29
C ALA A 698 -8.25 -24.61 -35.70
N TYR A 699 -8.22 -23.29 -35.94
CA TYR A 699 -8.54 -22.78 -37.26
C TYR A 699 -7.43 -23.08 -38.25
N ALA A 700 -6.23 -22.63 -37.93
CA ALA A 700 -5.07 -22.84 -38.77
C ALA A 700 -3.79 -23.04 -37.96
N LEU A 701 -2.77 -23.61 -38.59
CA LEU A 701 -1.41 -23.69 -38.07
C LEU A 701 -0.44 -23.20 -39.14
N ASP A 702 0.44 -22.29 -38.74
CA ASP A 702 1.58 -21.75 -39.49
C ASP A 702 2.85 -22.04 -38.69
N LEU A 703 3.82 -22.70 -39.32
CA LEU A 703 5.03 -23.22 -38.68
C LEU A 703 6.26 -22.82 -39.47
N ASP A 704 7.20 -22.10 -38.85
CA ASP A 704 8.43 -21.68 -39.52
C ASP A 704 9.52 -22.77 -39.62
N SER A 705 10.67 -22.41 -40.20
CA SER A 705 11.79 -23.33 -40.39
C SER A 705 12.56 -23.72 -39.14
N THR A 706 12.36 -22.99 -38.05
CA THR A 706 13.12 -23.14 -36.80
C THR A 706 12.29 -23.79 -35.70
N SER A 707 10.98 -23.83 -35.87
CA SER A 707 10.03 -24.25 -34.85
C SER A 707 9.59 -25.70 -35.02
N GLY A 708 9.10 -26.27 -33.93
CA GLY A 708 8.63 -27.65 -33.84
C GLY A 708 7.29 -27.79 -33.12
N LEU A 709 6.50 -28.79 -33.54
CA LEU A 709 5.25 -29.19 -32.91
C LEU A 709 5.24 -30.69 -32.62
N ASN A 710 5.02 -31.06 -31.37
CA ASN A 710 4.93 -32.44 -30.92
C ASN A 710 3.48 -32.79 -30.56
N LEU A 711 2.83 -33.65 -31.36
CA LEU A 711 1.43 -34.04 -31.16
C LEU A 711 1.23 -34.97 -29.96
N ASN A 712 2.28 -35.66 -29.49
CA ASN A 712 2.29 -36.41 -28.22
C ASN A 712 1.12 -37.40 -28.05
N GLY A 713 0.69 -38.06 -29.13
CA GLY A 713 -0.40 -39.04 -29.09
C GLY A 713 -1.81 -38.46 -29.28
N PHE A 714 -1.93 -37.14 -29.46
CA PHE A 714 -3.22 -36.45 -29.60
C PHE A 714 -3.59 -36.15 -31.06
N LEU A 715 -4.87 -35.86 -31.27
CA LEU A 715 -5.43 -35.41 -32.53
C LEU A 715 -5.38 -33.88 -32.63
N LEU A 716 -4.75 -33.37 -33.69
CA LEU A 716 -4.86 -31.96 -34.08
C LEU A 716 -5.80 -31.85 -35.29
N THR A 717 -6.97 -31.27 -35.09
CA THR A 717 -7.92 -30.99 -36.16
C THR A 717 -7.75 -29.53 -36.61
N LEU A 718 -7.56 -29.32 -37.92
CA LEU A 718 -7.35 -28.02 -38.55
C LEU A 718 -8.32 -27.79 -39.70
N TYR A 719 -8.65 -26.52 -39.95
CA TYR A 719 -9.33 -26.11 -41.19
C TYR A 719 -8.37 -25.66 -42.28
N SER A 720 -7.18 -25.18 -41.91
CA SER A 720 -6.10 -24.80 -42.82
C SER A 720 -4.74 -25.12 -42.19
N PHE A 721 -3.75 -25.46 -43.01
CA PHE A 721 -2.37 -25.65 -42.56
C PHE A 721 -1.41 -25.06 -43.59
N THR A 722 -0.42 -24.31 -43.15
CA THR A 722 0.71 -23.84 -43.96
C THR A 722 1.97 -24.42 -43.38
N ASP A 723 2.76 -25.10 -44.22
CA ASP A 723 4.01 -25.71 -43.80
C ASP A 723 5.20 -24.73 -43.82
N ARG A 724 6.36 -25.26 -43.40
CA ARG A 724 7.66 -24.59 -43.33
C ARG A 724 8.14 -23.96 -44.64
N ASP A 725 7.69 -24.46 -45.79
CA ASP A 725 8.05 -23.95 -47.11
C ASP A 725 7.05 -22.89 -47.61
N GLY A 726 6.06 -22.54 -46.78
CA GLY A 726 4.99 -21.61 -47.12
C GLY A 726 3.93 -22.21 -48.06
N ALA A 727 3.89 -23.54 -48.21
CA ALA A 727 2.92 -24.20 -49.07
C ALA A 727 1.59 -24.39 -48.31
N PRO A 728 0.47 -23.79 -48.78
CA PRO A 728 -0.82 -24.01 -48.16
C PRO A 728 -1.31 -25.42 -48.48
N PHE A 729 -1.76 -26.14 -47.46
CA PHE A 729 -2.28 -27.49 -47.58
C PHE A 729 -3.80 -27.48 -47.75
N THR A 730 -4.29 -28.07 -48.84
CA THR A 730 -5.71 -27.99 -49.23
C THR A 730 -6.40 -29.35 -49.37
N ALA A 731 -5.75 -30.45 -49.02
CA ALA A 731 -6.35 -31.78 -49.11
C ALA A 731 -7.03 -32.16 -47.79
N PRO A 732 -8.30 -32.61 -47.78
CA PRO A 732 -8.94 -33.07 -46.57
C PRO A 732 -8.48 -34.48 -46.24
N GLY A 733 -8.40 -34.81 -44.95
CA GLY A 733 -8.12 -36.17 -44.51
C GLY A 733 -7.40 -36.25 -43.18
N VAL A 734 -7.24 -37.49 -42.70
CA VAL A 734 -6.44 -37.80 -41.52
C VAL A 734 -5.04 -38.23 -41.96
N TYR A 735 -4.05 -37.57 -41.40
CA TYR A 735 -2.63 -37.77 -41.66
C TYR A 735 -1.95 -38.30 -40.39
N ALA A 736 -1.19 -39.38 -40.55
CA ALA A 736 -0.39 -40.00 -39.49
C ALA A 736 1.08 -40.08 -39.93
N ASP A 737 1.98 -40.46 -39.02
CA ASP A 737 3.40 -40.60 -39.31
C ASP A 737 3.66 -41.67 -40.37
N ASN A 738 4.00 -41.21 -41.58
CA ASN A 738 4.26 -42.06 -42.73
C ASN A 738 5.74 -42.00 -43.15
N GLY A 739 6.64 -41.41 -42.34
CA GLY A 739 8.07 -41.32 -42.60
C GLY A 739 8.45 -40.50 -43.85
N SER A 740 7.53 -39.68 -44.35
CA SER A 740 7.55 -39.12 -45.71
C SER A 740 7.88 -37.64 -45.80
N GLY A 741 8.26 -36.99 -44.68
CA GLY A 741 8.70 -35.59 -44.65
C GLY A 741 7.61 -34.55 -44.92
N PHE A 742 6.34 -34.94 -45.05
CA PHE A 742 5.22 -34.05 -45.40
C PHE A 742 4.83 -33.01 -44.34
N PHE A 743 5.25 -33.21 -43.08
CA PHE A 743 5.05 -32.26 -41.98
C PHE A 743 6.40 -32.00 -41.32
N ASP A 744 7.32 -31.36 -42.05
CA ASP A 744 8.64 -31.03 -41.51
C ASP A 744 8.50 -30.11 -40.29
N GLY A 745 9.18 -30.46 -39.20
CA GLY A 745 9.00 -29.82 -37.88
C GLY A 745 7.86 -30.38 -37.01
N VAL A 746 7.02 -31.29 -37.51
CA VAL A 746 5.98 -31.95 -36.70
C VAL A 746 6.37 -33.36 -36.29
N ALA A 747 6.42 -33.61 -34.98
CA ALA A 747 6.63 -34.94 -34.40
C ALA A 747 5.29 -35.55 -33.96
N PHE A 748 4.84 -36.58 -34.69
CA PHE A 748 3.53 -37.21 -34.43
C PHE A 748 3.48 -37.98 -33.10
N ASN A 749 4.52 -38.77 -32.77
CA ASN A 749 4.59 -39.54 -31.50
C ASN A 749 3.32 -40.33 -31.16
N GLY A 750 2.70 -40.97 -32.17
CA GLY A 750 1.45 -41.72 -32.03
C GLY A 750 0.15 -40.90 -32.18
N GLY A 751 0.26 -39.58 -32.39
CA GLY A 751 -0.86 -38.69 -32.70
C GLY A 751 -1.17 -38.62 -34.21
N SER A 752 -2.09 -37.73 -34.59
CA SER A 752 -2.50 -37.53 -35.98
C SER A 752 -2.98 -36.10 -36.23
N ILE A 753 -2.94 -35.67 -37.50
CA ILE A 753 -3.52 -34.39 -37.94
C ILE A 753 -4.74 -34.70 -38.80
N GLU A 754 -5.87 -34.07 -38.53
CA GLU A 754 -7.05 -34.12 -39.39
C GLU A 754 -7.31 -32.76 -40.03
N ILE A 755 -7.45 -32.73 -41.35
CA ILE A 755 -7.79 -31.50 -42.10
C ILE A 755 -9.22 -31.62 -42.59
N LEU A 756 -10.10 -30.80 -42.02
CA LEU A 756 -11.51 -30.72 -42.38
C LEU A 756 -11.66 -29.66 -43.47
N LEU A 757 -11.84 -30.05 -44.74
CA LEU A 757 -12.11 -29.06 -45.79
C LEU A 757 -13.43 -28.32 -45.48
N SER A 758 -13.27 -27.04 -45.14
CA SER A 758 -14.28 -26.00 -44.88
C SER A 758 -14.87 -25.94 -43.45
N PRO A 759 -14.92 -24.71 -42.90
CA PRO A 759 -16.20 -24.04 -42.80
C PRO A 759 -16.09 -22.55 -43.16
N VAL A 760 -17.25 -21.92 -43.37
CA VAL A 760 -17.44 -20.48 -43.15
C VAL A 760 -16.65 -20.09 -41.90
N ILE A 761 -15.78 -19.06 -41.97
CA ILE A 761 -15.04 -18.53 -40.82
C ILE A 761 -16.04 -18.49 -39.65
N PRO A 762 -15.93 -19.34 -38.61
CA PRO A 762 -16.76 -19.15 -37.45
C PRO A 762 -16.39 -17.76 -36.94
N GLU A 763 -17.33 -16.81 -37.00
CA GLU A 763 -17.05 -15.47 -36.46
C GLU A 763 -16.47 -15.68 -35.07
N PRO A 764 -15.27 -15.15 -34.79
CA PRO A 764 -14.63 -15.36 -33.50
C PRO A 764 -15.67 -14.91 -32.48
N ALA A 765 -16.25 -15.88 -31.76
CA ALA A 765 -17.45 -15.63 -30.97
C ALA A 765 -17.14 -14.40 -30.13
N SER A 766 -17.96 -13.35 -30.25
CA SER A 766 -17.67 -12.07 -29.62
C SER A 766 -17.59 -12.27 -28.10
N LEU A 767 -16.37 -12.55 -27.61
CA LEU A 767 -16.03 -12.60 -26.20
C LEU A 767 -16.31 -11.23 -25.56
N ALA A 768 -16.43 -10.17 -26.39
CA ALA A 768 -16.98 -8.87 -26.02
C ALA A 768 -18.37 -8.94 -25.35
N LEU A 769 -19.24 -9.90 -25.68
CA LEU A 769 -20.54 -10.06 -25.02
C LEU A 769 -20.52 -11.06 -23.85
N LEU A 770 -19.52 -11.96 -23.81
CA LEU A 770 -19.39 -12.96 -22.74
C LEU A 770 -18.49 -12.51 -21.57
N ALA A 771 -17.59 -11.53 -21.75
CA ALA A 771 -16.63 -11.10 -20.73
C ALA A 771 -17.31 -10.48 -19.48
N ALA A 772 -18.46 -9.82 -19.63
CA ALA A 772 -19.20 -9.25 -18.50
C ALA A 772 -19.93 -10.29 -17.63
N ALA A 773 -20.30 -11.44 -18.20
CA ALA A 773 -21.05 -12.50 -17.49
C ALA A 773 -20.20 -13.75 -17.16
N GLY A 774 -19.16 -14.04 -17.96
CA GLY A 774 -18.34 -15.25 -17.91
C GLY A 774 -17.19 -15.20 -16.91
N LEU A 775 -16.65 -14.01 -16.60
CA LEU A 775 -15.55 -13.87 -15.61
C LEU A 775 -15.99 -14.34 -14.20
N VAL A 776 -17.27 -14.22 -13.88
CA VAL A 776 -17.88 -14.72 -12.63
C VAL A 776 -18.08 -16.25 -12.65
N ALA A 777 -18.34 -16.84 -13.81
CA ALA A 777 -18.55 -18.28 -13.97
C ALA A 777 -17.24 -19.08 -13.93
N LEU A 778 -16.15 -18.57 -14.52
CA LEU A 778 -14.81 -19.15 -14.40
C LEU A 778 -14.30 -19.11 -12.94
N ARG A 779 -14.60 -18.03 -12.21
CA ARG A 779 -14.28 -17.87 -10.77
C ARG A 779 -15.00 -18.89 -9.86
N ARG A 780 -16.20 -19.37 -10.22
CA ARG A 780 -16.95 -20.37 -9.42
C ARG A 780 -16.44 -21.80 -9.58
N ARG A 781 -15.80 -22.16 -10.70
CA ARG A 781 -15.23 -23.51 -10.90
C ARG A 781 -13.91 -23.74 -10.15
N ARG A 782 -13.24 -22.70 -9.66
CA ARG A 782 -11.93 -22.80 -8.95
C ARG A 782 -12.02 -22.69 -7.42
N ARG A 783 -13.23 -22.67 -6.83
CA ARG A 783 -13.47 -22.76 -5.38
C ARG A 783 -13.78 -24.19 -4.88
N ALA A 784 -13.70 -25.20 -5.75
CA ALA A 784 -13.89 -26.60 -5.40
C ALA A 784 -12.54 -27.32 -5.33
#